data_AF-A0A7R9CD01-F1
#
_entry.id   AF-A0A7R9CD01-F1
#
_cell.length_a   1.000
_cell.length_b   1.000
_cell.length_c   1.000
_cell.angle_alpha   90.00
_cell.angle_beta   90.00
_cell.angle_gamma   90.00
#
_symmetry.space_group_name_H-M   'P 1'
#
loop_
_entity.id
_entity.type
_entity.pdbx_description
1 polymer ?
#
loop_
_entity_poly.entity_id
_entity_poly.type
_entity_poly.pdbx_seq_one_letter_code
_entity_poly.pdbx_strand_id
1 'polypeptide(L)'
;MLTLVLFVGILGLILYKLTSKPKNFPPGPFRWPLIGHALKFKLADLPTHLVMQDLKRSHGNVTGFFMAKYPMVLVSGLAEIREALAKPEFQGRPISEVNKLEKERLVRPLVNDLRRTKQLYEKLPLVPLSLGFTGGSRKLGRQPCLLWLADDKGGVVFTDGDIWRDARRFTLRHLREMGMGKHSMEEQIQEETRALMKDAKRMAGDDWSRPVPVHDLIAASGVNIILQLIAGYRFERDDPRMSELMKLVKKLTMKINTSGGLASSFPILLRVFPWLTEYPAFKVIRDEIRQYCQGIINDHEKKLDENDASDFLDAYLIEMKKHGETSTFNSWDAPNVPNWFHALLSICKRYLEIPIPQSGTVGRQHGSYSGVMERASGSEISPETPICSHLDFTTVRKLNKGFFSFLARQLIGVVNDLFIAGSDTTTGALAYGILNMVLNPKIQNKIQDEIDAVVGRERLPSSDDRIKSVNTCLIIRIEQHTPFKDRSIAPPWMYVELLGSQFFPGMPYTDATINEILRFANVAPLAVPHSVLISDRDVTFRGYNIPQGTRIIINLFDLHMDRKYWGDPDNFRPERFLESNGTVRKDEALLPFGQGKRSCLGESLARSNLFITFTSLLQNFALRLPEGVPRPSTEPEGGLTFTTKPFSIVMKPRNV
;
A
#
# COMPACT_ATOMS: atom_id res chain seq x y z
N MET A 1 -41.98 39.70 -16.80
CA MET A 1 -41.08 40.43 -15.88
C MET A 1 -40.95 39.74 -14.52
N LEU A 2 -42.03 39.57 -13.75
CA LEU A 2 -41.99 38.91 -12.43
C LEU A 2 -41.43 37.47 -12.48
N THR A 3 -41.83 36.67 -13.47
CA THR A 3 -41.30 35.30 -13.68
C THR A 3 -39.80 35.27 -13.98
N LEU A 4 -39.31 36.23 -14.77
CA LEU A 4 -37.88 36.37 -15.07
C LEU A 4 -37.09 36.81 -13.83
N VAL A 5 -37.62 37.75 -13.05
CA VAL A 5 -37.01 38.19 -11.78
C VAL A 5 -36.95 37.05 -10.76
N LEU A 6 -38.03 36.28 -10.63
CA LEU A 6 -38.07 35.09 -9.76
C LEU A 6 -37.09 34.01 -10.24
N PHE A 7 -37.03 33.74 -11.55
CA PHE A 7 -36.09 32.78 -12.12
C PHE A 7 -34.63 33.20 -11.87
N VAL A 8 -34.29 34.47 -12.13
CA VAL A 8 -32.94 35.02 -11.88
C VAL A 8 -32.62 35.01 -10.39
N GLY A 9 -33.58 35.34 -9.53
CA GLY A 9 -33.41 35.27 -8.06
C GLY A 9 -33.18 33.85 -7.56
N ILE A 10 -33.95 32.87 -8.03
CA ILE A 10 -33.78 31.45 -7.70
C ILE A 10 -32.44 30.94 -8.24
N LEU A 11 -32.08 31.25 -9.48
CA LEU A 11 -30.80 30.88 -10.06
C LEU A 11 -29.64 31.49 -9.29
N GLY A 12 -29.73 32.77 -8.90
CA GLY A 12 -28.75 33.44 -8.05
C GLY A 12 -28.60 32.77 -6.68
N LEU A 13 -29.71 32.39 -6.03
CA LEU A 13 -29.70 31.65 -4.76
C LEU A 13 -29.10 30.25 -4.91
N ILE A 14 -29.41 29.53 -5.99
CA ILE A 14 -28.83 28.23 -6.30
C ILE A 14 -27.32 28.38 -6.51
N LEU A 15 -26.88 29.33 -7.34
CA LEU A 15 -25.47 29.60 -7.58
C LEU A 15 -24.75 29.98 -6.29
N TYR A 16 -25.33 30.89 -5.49
CA TYR A 16 -24.80 31.28 -4.19
C TYR A 16 -24.64 30.07 -3.25
N LYS A 17 -25.65 29.20 -3.15
CA LYS A 17 -25.54 27.97 -2.34
C LYS A 17 -24.48 27.01 -2.89
N LEU A 18 -24.35 26.90 -4.21
CA LEU A 18 -23.36 26.03 -4.85
C LEU A 18 -21.92 26.55 -4.72
N THR A 19 -21.71 27.86 -4.58
CA THR A 19 -20.39 28.48 -4.41
C THR A 19 -20.04 28.76 -2.94
N SER A 20 -21.02 28.75 -2.03
CA SER A 20 -20.80 28.96 -0.60
C SER A 20 -19.89 27.89 0.02
N LYS A 21 -19.01 28.33 0.92
CA LYS A 21 -18.14 27.46 1.72
C LYS A 21 -18.76 27.27 3.12
N PRO A 22 -18.47 26.17 3.84
CA PRO A 22 -18.84 26.02 5.24
C PRO A 22 -18.34 27.20 6.08
N LYS A 23 -19.06 27.49 7.17
CA LYS A 23 -18.71 28.61 8.04
C LYS A 23 -17.32 28.39 8.65
N ASN A 24 -16.44 29.40 8.52
CA ASN A 24 -15.05 29.33 9.00
C ASN A 24 -14.23 28.16 8.41
N PHE A 25 -14.53 27.76 7.17
CA PHE A 25 -13.72 26.78 6.43
C PHE A 25 -12.38 27.40 6.01
N PRO A 26 -11.29 26.61 5.85
CA PRO A 26 -9.99 27.14 5.47
C PRO A 26 -10.01 27.96 4.18
N PRO A 27 -9.12 28.96 4.06
CA PRO A 27 -9.02 29.82 2.87
C PRO A 27 -8.64 29.00 1.65
N GLY A 28 -9.02 29.48 0.48
CA GLY A 28 -8.73 28.78 -0.76
C GLY A 28 -9.35 29.47 -1.97
N PRO A 29 -9.09 28.92 -3.17
CA PRO A 29 -9.52 29.56 -4.42
C PRO A 29 -11.03 29.74 -4.52
N PHE A 30 -11.43 30.52 -5.54
CA PHE A 30 -12.83 30.71 -5.89
C PHE A 30 -13.45 29.38 -6.34
N ARG A 31 -14.60 29.03 -5.76
CA ARG A 31 -15.33 27.80 -6.02
C ARG A 31 -16.27 28.01 -7.21
N TRP A 32 -16.03 27.30 -8.30
CA TRP A 32 -16.97 27.30 -9.43
C TRP A 32 -18.23 26.47 -9.10
N PRO A 33 -19.43 26.93 -9.52
CA PRO A 33 -20.67 26.17 -9.33
C PRO A 33 -20.56 24.76 -9.91
N LEU A 34 -21.10 23.77 -9.20
CA LEU A 34 -21.15 22.32 -9.56
C LEU A 34 -19.80 21.60 -9.65
N ILE A 35 -18.80 22.21 -10.27
CA ILE A 35 -17.50 21.59 -10.58
C ILE A 35 -16.42 21.84 -9.52
N GLY A 36 -16.66 22.80 -8.61
CA GLY A 36 -15.70 23.17 -7.58
C GLY A 36 -14.42 23.73 -8.18
N HIS A 37 -13.29 23.04 -7.96
CA HIS A 37 -11.98 23.44 -8.49
C HIS A 37 -11.45 22.46 -9.54
N ALA A 38 -12.26 21.52 -10.02
CA ALA A 38 -11.83 20.49 -10.96
C ALA A 38 -11.21 21.08 -12.24
N LEU A 39 -11.67 22.25 -12.69
CA LEU A 39 -11.06 22.96 -13.83
C LEU A 39 -9.62 23.40 -13.54
N LYS A 40 -9.27 23.87 -12.33
CA LYS A 40 -7.89 24.25 -11.99
C LYS A 40 -6.96 23.03 -12.07
N PHE A 41 -7.42 21.86 -11.63
CA PHE A 41 -6.64 20.61 -11.72
C PHE A 41 -6.58 20.01 -13.13
N LYS A 42 -7.50 20.39 -14.03
CA LYS A 42 -7.56 19.87 -15.41
C LYS A 42 -6.94 20.83 -16.44
N LEU A 43 -6.99 22.13 -16.17
CA LEU A 43 -6.39 23.19 -17.00
C LEU A 43 -4.96 23.51 -16.59
N ALA A 44 -4.56 23.20 -15.35
CA ALA A 44 -3.16 23.23 -15.00
C ALA A 44 -2.47 22.09 -15.76
N ASP A 45 -1.59 22.44 -16.71
CA ASP A 45 -0.67 21.52 -17.38
C ASP A 45 0.46 21.07 -16.42
N LEU A 46 0.12 20.84 -15.15
CA LEU A 46 1.04 20.59 -14.05
C LEU A 46 0.63 19.32 -13.30
N PRO A 47 1.61 18.50 -12.87
CA PRO A 47 1.39 17.41 -11.94
C PRO A 47 0.66 17.85 -10.65
N THR A 48 -0.20 16.98 -10.11
CA THR A 48 -1.07 17.27 -8.96
C THR A 48 -0.31 17.85 -7.76
N HIS A 49 0.86 17.32 -7.42
CA HIS A 49 1.67 17.79 -6.30
C HIS A 49 2.14 19.24 -6.47
N LEU A 50 2.44 19.68 -7.71
CA LEU A 50 2.79 21.07 -8.01
C LEU A 50 1.57 21.99 -7.90
N VAL A 51 0.39 21.52 -8.32
CA VAL A 51 -0.87 22.24 -8.11
C VAL A 51 -1.15 22.42 -6.61
N MET A 52 -0.90 21.40 -5.79
CA MET A 52 -1.01 21.50 -4.33
C MET A 52 0.00 22.50 -3.75
N GLN A 53 1.23 22.52 -4.25
CA GLN A 53 2.22 23.50 -3.83
C GLN A 53 1.82 24.94 -4.20
N ASP A 54 1.25 25.16 -5.39
CA ASP A 54 0.68 26.45 -5.80
C ASP A 54 -0.48 26.90 -4.88
N LEU A 55 -1.35 25.95 -4.49
CA LEU A 55 -2.42 26.23 -3.54
C LEU A 55 -1.88 26.67 -2.17
N LYS A 56 -0.86 25.97 -1.65
CA LYS A 56 -0.17 26.36 -0.43
C LYS A 56 0.48 27.73 -0.54
N ARG A 57 1.15 28.04 -1.66
CA ARG A 57 1.78 29.35 -1.88
C ARG A 57 0.77 30.49 -1.88
N SER A 58 -0.42 30.26 -2.43
CA SER A 58 -1.44 31.29 -2.60
C SER A 58 -2.38 31.46 -1.39
N HIS A 59 -2.57 30.42 -0.56
CA HIS A 59 -3.58 30.42 0.50
C HIS A 59 -3.07 29.95 1.88
N GLY A 60 -1.79 29.55 1.99
CA GLY A 60 -1.14 29.17 3.23
C GLY A 60 -1.15 27.66 3.53
N ASN A 61 -0.61 27.30 4.69
CA ASN A 61 -0.35 25.91 5.11
C ASN A 61 -1.61 25.04 5.24
N VAL A 62 -2.76 25.64 5.56
CA VAL A 62 -4.05 24.96 5.63
C VAL A 62 -4.96 25.56 4.57
N THR A 63 -5.09 24.87 3.43
CA THR A 63 -5.84 25.38 2.27
C THR A 63 -7.09 24.54 2.01
N GLY A 64 -8.25 25.19 1.95
CA GLY A 64 -9.55 24.58 1.70
C GLY A 64 -9.92 24.65 0.22
N PHE A 65 -10.24 23.52 -0.39
CA PHE A 65 -10.73 23.46 -1.77
C PHE A 65 -11.84 22.41 -1.91
N PHE A 66 -12.36 22.28 -3.12
CA PHE A 66 -13.53 21.44 -3.42
C PHE A 66 -13.32 20.71 -4.73
N MET A 67 -13.59 19.41 -4.75
CA MET A 67 -13.74 18.63 -5.97
C MET A 67 -15.23 18.36 -6.17
N ALA A 68 -15.84 19.03 -7.15
CA ALA A 68 -17.30 19.12 -7.29
C ALA A 68 -17.98 19.58 -5.98
N LYS A 69 -18.73 18.68 -5.32
CA LYS A 69 -19.39 18.95 -4.03
C LYS A 69 -18.56 18.56 -2.80
N TYR A 70 -17.46 17.83 -2.98
CA TYR A 70 -16.70 17.25 -1.87
C TYR A 70 -15.67 18.25 -1.32
N PRO A 71 -15.75 18.61 -0.03
CA PRO A 71 -14.75 19.46 0.61
C PRO A 71 -13.42 18.72 0.79
N MET A 72 -12.33 19.45 0.57
CA MET A 72 -10.96 18.99 0.67
C MET A 72 -10.15 20.01 1.49
N VAL A 73 -9.24 19.53 2.32
CA VAL A 73 -8.28 20.36 3.05
C VAL A 73 -6.88 19.85 2.75
N LEU A 74 -6.06 20.72 2.15
CA LEU A 74 -4.64 20.51 1.98
C LEU A 74 -3.92 20.97 3.26
N VAL A 75 -3.11 20.10 3.83
CA VAL A 75 -2.27 20.38 4.99
C VAL A 75 -0.81 20.31 4.56
N SER A 76 -0.11 21.43 4.69
CA SER A 76 1.31 21.61 4.35
C SER A 76 2.04 22.24 5.54
N GLY A 77 3.36 22.07 5.63
CA GLY A 77 4.16 22.56 6.76
C GLY A 77 4.26 21.55 7.90
N LEU A 78 5.43 21.49 8.54
CA LEU A 78 5.77 20.45 9.52
C LEU A 78 4.81 20.41 10.72
N ALA A 79 4.52 21.56 11.33
CA ALA A 79 3.70 21.62 12.54
C ALA A 79 2.25 21.19 12.26
N GLU A 80 1.69 21.66 11.15
CA GLU A 80 0.34 21.35 10.72
C GLU A 80 0.21 19.88 10.28
N ILE A 81 1.20 19.36 9.55
CA ILE A 81 1.23 17.94 9.14
C ILE A 81 1.29 17.03 10.36
N ARG A 82 2.20 17.29 11.32
CA ARG A 82 2.34 16.46 12.53
C ARG A 82 1.06 16.48 13.37
N GLU A 83 0.46 17.66 13.56
CA GLU A 83 -0.81 17.76 14.27
C GLU A 83 -1.92 17.00 13.54
N ALA A 84 -2.07 17.17 12.23
CA ALA A 84 -3.08 16.49 11.43
C ALA A 84 -2.93 14.96 11.47
N LEU A 85 -1.70 14.45 11.39
CA LEU A 85 -1.40 13.01 11.46
C LEU A 85 -1.59 12.43 12.87
N ALA A 86 -1.43 13.24 13.92
CA ALA A 86 -1.67 12.82 15.30
C ALA A 86 -3.17 12.88 15.68
N LYS A 87 -3.95 13.73 15.00
CA LYS A 87 -5.35 14.01 15.34
C LYS A 87 -6.25 12.77 15.11
N PRO A 88 -6.91 12.23 16.15
CA PRO A 88 -7.76 11.03 16.05
C PRO A 88 -8.90 11.16 15.03
N GLU A 89 -9.48 12.36 14.92
CA GLU A 89 -10.61 12.67 14.06
C GLU A 89 -10.24 12.60 12.57
N PHE A 90 -8.96 12.76 12.24
CA PHE A 90 -8.45 12.70 10.86
C PHE A 90 -7.96 11.31 10.48
N GLN A 91 -8.17 10.27 11.30
CA GLN A 91 -7.67 8.92 11.01
C GLN A 91 -8.56 8.11 10.07
N GLY A 92 -9.67 8.68 9.57
CA GLY A 92 -10.57 8.03 8.62
C GLY A 92 -9.99 7.96 7.21
N ARG A 93 -10.63 7.16 6.35
CA ARG A 93 -10.35 7.11 4.91
C ARG A 93 -11.54 7.63 4.11
N PRO A 94 -11.34 8.29 2.96
CA PRO A 94 -12.46 8.76 2.19
C PRO A 94 -13.19 7.59 1.52
N ILE A 95 -14.51 7.61 1.58
CA ILE A 95 -15.36 6.57 0.98
C ILE A 95 -15.56 6.87 -0.51
N SER A 96 -15.42 5.84 -1.34
CA SER A 96 -15.80 5.89 -2.76
C SER A 96 -17.32 5.84 -2.92
N GLU A 97 -17.90 6.83 -3.59
CA GLU A 97 -19.32 6.84 -3.95
C GLU A 97 -19.65 5.86 -5.08
N VAL A 98 -18.64 5.38 -5.80
CA VAL A 98 -18.79 4.38 -6.86
C VAL A 98 -19.34 3.07 -6.29
N ASN A 99 -18.89 2.69 -5.10
CA ASN A 99 -19.41 1.53 -4.37
C ASN A 99 -20.91 1.57 -4.09
N LYS A 100 -21.46 2.74 -3.80
CA LYS A 100 -22.90 2.88 -3.55
C LYS A 100 -23.67 2.56 -4.84
N LEU A 101 -23.21 3.11 -5.96
CA LEU A 101 -23.81 2.90 -7.28
C LEU A 101 -23.66 1.47 -7.82
N GLU A 102 -22.53 0.80 -7.56
CA GLU A 102 -22.34 -0.61 -7.95
C GLU A 102 -23.24 -1.56 -7.14
N LYS A 103 -23.44 -1.29 -5.84
CA LYS A 103 -24.31 -2.08 -4.95
C LYS A 103 -25.78 -1.97 -5.31
N GLU A 104 -26.22 -0.81 -5.80
CA GLU A 104 -27.59 -0.58 -6.29
C GLU A 104 -27.94 -1.34 -7.59
N ARG A 105 -27.04 -2.20 -8.10
CA ARG A 105 -27.18 -2.99 -9.37
C ARG A 105 -27.37 -2.14 -10.63
N LEU A 106 -27.29 -0.81 -10.55
CA LEU A 106 -27.56 0.12 -11.66
C LEU A 106 -26.47 0.13 -12.75
N VAL A 107 -25.26 -0.36 -12.47
CA VAL A 107 -24.08 -0.28 -13.36
C VAL A 107 -23.76 -1.62 -14.07
N ARG A 108 -24.38 -2.73 -13.65
CA ARG A 108 -24.03 -4.10 -14.12
C ARG A 108 -24.32 -4.38 -15.60
N PRO A 109 -25.45 -3.94 -16.21
CA PRO A 109 -25.76 -4.34 -17.59
C PRO A 109 -24.79 -3.72 -18.62
N LEU A 110 -24.32 -2.49 -18.40
CA LEU A 110 -23.44 -1.79 -19.33
C LEU A 110 -21.98 -2.22 -19.23
N VAL A 111 -21.54 -2.60 -18.02
CA VAL A 111 -20.16 -3.01 -17.78
C VAL A 111 -19.94 -4.45 -18.23
N ASN A 112 -20.89 -5.38 -18.01
CA ASN A 112 -20.70 -6.81 -18.27
C ASN A 112 -20.48 -7.22 -19.74
N ASP A 113 -20.65 -6.32 -20.72
CA ASP A 113 -20.22 -6.56 -22.11
C ASP A 113 -18.68 -6.38 -22.29
N LEU A 114 -17.92 -6.75 -21.25
CA LEU A 114 -16.46 -6.54 -21.11
C LEU A 114 -15.64 -7.23 -22.19
N ARG A 115 -16.11 -8.33 -22.80
CA ARG A 115 -15.37 -9.01 -23.89
C ARG A 115 -15.32 -8.17 -25.16
N ARG A 116 -16.45 -7.54 -25.54
CA ARG A 116 -16.48 -6.55 -26.63
C ARG A 116 -15.67 -5.32 -26.27
N THR A 117 -15.75 -4.88 -25.01
CA THR A 117 -15.04 -3.70 -24.52
C THR A 117 -13.51 -3.89 -24.50
N LYS A 118 -13.01 -5.06 -24.10
CA LYS A 118 -11.58 -5.43 -24.11
C LYS A 118 -11.00 -5.41 -25.53
N GLN A 119 -11.72 -5.99 -26.51
CA GLN A 119 -11.32 -5.95 -27.92
C GLN A 119 -11.41 -4.55 -28.55
N LEU A 120 -12.39 -3.72 -28.14
CA LEU A 120 -12.50 -2.33 -28.57
C LEU A 120 -11.35 -1.46 -28.00
N TYR A 121 -10.96 -1.66 -26.74
CA TYR A 121 -9.89 -0.88 -26.10
C TYR A 121 -8.48 -1.27 -26.56
N GLU A 122 -8.23 -2.55 -26.84
CA GLU A 122 -6.95 -2.98 -27.42
C GLU A 122 -6.76 -2.51 -28.87
N LYS A 123 -7.86 -2.24 -29.60
CA LYS A 123 -7.86 -1.79 -30.99
C LYS A 123 -8.08 -0.28 -31.19
N LEU A 124 -8.55 0.44 -30.18
CA LEU A 124 -8.64 1.90 -30.22
C LEU A 124 -7.21 2.46 -30.21
N PRO A 125 -6.76 3.15 -31.28
CA PRO A 125 -5.60 3.99 -31.12
C PRO A 125 -5.90 4.98 -29.99
N LEU A 126 -4.88 5.40 -29.24
CA LEU A 126 -4.97 6.49 -28.26
C LEU A 126 -5.37 7.80 -28.98
N VAL A 127 -6.60 7.89 -29.50
CA VAL A 127 -7.12 9.05 -30.21
C VAL A 127 -7.92 9.87 -29.20
N PRO A 128 -7.54 11.13 -28.97
CA PRO A 128 -8.33 12.03 -28.15
C PRO A 128 -9.58 12.39 -28.93
N LEU A 129 -10.77 11.99 -28.45
CA LEU A 129 -11.96 12.78 -28.77
C LEU A 129 -11.82 14.12 -28.03
N SER A 130 -11.06 15.02 -28.65
CA SER A 130 -11.07 16.45 -28.39
C SER A 130 -12.30 17.04 -29.08
N LEU A 131 -13.25 17.55 -28.30
CA LEU A 131 -13.99 18.73 -28.74
C LEU A 131 -12.91 19.81 -28.89
N GLY A 132 -12.64 20.18 -30.14
CA GLY A 132 -11.42 20.88 -30.54
C GLY A 132 -11.23 22.21 -29.82
N PHE A 133 -10.09 22.32 -29.12
CA PHE A 133 -9.34 23.54 -28.94
C PHE A 133 -7.87 23.13 -28.97
N THR A 134 -7.19 23.49 -30.05
CA THR A 134 -5.84 23.05 -30.42
C THR A 134 -4.77 23.96 -29.83
N GLY A 135 -3.61 23.35 -29.52
CA GLY A 135 -2.34 24.07 -29.39
C GLY A 135 -1.38 23.45 -28.38
N GLY A 136 -0.41 22.65 -28.85
CA GLY A 136 0.81 22.35 -28.09
C GLY A 136 0.90 20.94 -27.51
N SER A 137 1.81 20.16 -28.07
CA SER A 137 2.13 18.77 -27.76
C SER A 137 2.58 18.52 -26.31
N ARG A 138 1.83 17.68 -25.58
CA ARG A 138 2.30 16.59 -24.68
C ARG A 138 1.07 15.77 -24.26
N LYS A 139 1.20 14.45 -24.20
CA LYS A 139 0.11 13.48 -23.97
C LYS A 139 -0.57 13.74 -22.61
N LEU A 140 -1.66 14.50 -22.63
CA LEU A 140 -2.47 14.87 -21.48
C LEU A 140 -3.27 13.65 -20.99
N GLY A 141 -2.72 12.94 -20.00
CA GLY A 141 -3.34 11.75 -19.41
C GLY A 141 -4.56 12.12 -18.56
N ARG A 142 -5.74 11.70 -19.00
CA ARG A 142 -6.86 11.42 -18.10
C ARG A 142 -6.36 10.29 -17.15
N GLN A 143 -6.61 10.40 -15.83
CA GLN A 143 -6.10 9.44 -14.82
C GLN A 143 -7.25 8.93 -13.89
N PRO A 144 -7.36 7.61 -13.58
CA PRO A 144 -8.32 7.03 -12.63
C PRO A 144 -8.12 7.45 -11.17
N CYS A 145 -9.14 7.28 -10.31
CA CYS A 145 -9.12 7.75 -8.92
C CYS A 145 -8.44 6.81 -7.92
N LEU A 146 -7.71 7.38 -6.96
CA LEU A 146 -7.19 6.64 -5.79
C LEU A 146 -8.29 5.97 -4.95
N LEU A 147 -9.44 6.61 -4.79
CA LEU A 147 -10.58 6.05 -4.04
C LEU A 147 -11.16 4.80 -4.69
N TRP A 148 -10.86 4.52 -5.96
CA TRP A 148 -11.32 3.28 -6.58
C TRP A 148 -10.52 2.06 -6.12
N LEU A 149 -9.33 2.25 -5.50
CA LEU A 149 -8.67 1.18 -4.73
C LEU A 149 -9.45 0.85 -3.46
N ALA A 150 -10.16 1.83 -2.88
CA ALA A 150 -11.04 1.65 -1.73
C ALA A 150 -12.42 1.04 -2.08
N ASP A 151 -12.62 0.61 -3.33
CA ASP A 151 -13.91 0.04 -3.76
C ASP A 151 -14.20 -1.31 -3.08
N ASP A 152 -13.18 -2.06 -2.67
CA ASP A 152 -13.36 -3.13 -1.69
C ASP A 152 -13.18 -2.55 -0.29
N LYS A 153 -14.23 -2.57 0.54
CA LYS A 153 -14.13 -2.25 1.97
C LYS A 153 -13.26 -3.23 2.79
N GLY A 154 -12.41 -4.02 2.13
CA GLY A 154 -11.49 -4.96 2.74
C GLY A 154 -10.07 -4.40 2.81
N GLY A 155 -9.23 -4.91 3.72
CA GLY A 155 -7.81 -4.58 3.79
C GLY A 155 -7.40 -3.74 5.01
N VAL A 156 -6.24 -3.08 4.93
CA VAL A 156 -5.61 -2.32 6.02
C VAL A 156 -5.28 -0.87 5.64
N VAL A 157 -5.28 -0.54 4.34
CA VAL A 157 -4.96 0.81 3.84
C VAL A 157 -6.20 1.69 3.81
N PHE A 158 -7.31 1.19 3.25
CA PHE A 158 -8.54 1.96 2.99
C PHE A 158 -9.71 1.62 3.91
N THR A 159 -9.51 0.74 4.89
CA THR A 159 -10.51 0.37 5.90
C THR A 159 -10.47 1.30 7.11
N ASP A 160 -11.59 1.36 7.84
CA ASP A 160 -11.78 2.18 9.04
C ASP A 160 -12.43 1.37 10.18
N GLY A 161 -12.54 1.98 11.35
CA GLY A 161 -13.25 1.42 12.51
C GLY A 161 -12.55 0.21 13.12
N ASP A 162 -13.36 -0.69 13.69
CA ASP A 162 -12.87 -1.89 14.39
C ASP A 162 -12.26 -2.90 13.39
N ILE A 163 -12.81 -3.02 12.17
CA ILE A 163 -12.26 -3.86 11.11
C ILE A 163 -10.80 -3.47 10.81
N TRP A 164 -10.54 -2.19 10.62
CA TRP A 164 -9.17 -1.73 10.40
C TRP A 164 -8.27 -1.98 11.61
N ARG A 165 -8.77 -1.71 12.83
CA ARG A 165 -7.99 -1.88 14.06
C ARG A 165 -7.54 -3.32 14.22
N ASP A 166 -8.46 -4.26 14.04
CA ASP A 166 -8.20 -5.69 14.21
C ASP A 166 -7.32 -6.21 13.08
N ALA A 167 -7.65 -5.91 11.82
CA ALA A 167 -6.84 -6.32 10.68
C ALA A 167 -5.40 -5.77 10.76
N ARG A 168 -5.23 -4.47 11.06
CA ARG A 168 -3.89 -3.87 11.20
C ARG A 168 -3.10 -4.50 12.35
N ARG A 169 -3.74 -4.71 13.51
CA ARG A 169 -3.07 -5.32 14.67
C ARG A 169 -2.66 -6.76 14.37
N PHE A 170 -3.56 -7.53 13.77
CA PHE A 170 -3.31 -8.90 13.34
C PHE A 170 -2.16 -8.96 12.35
N THR A 171 -2.22 -8.16 11.28
CA THR A 171 -1.16 -8.12 10.27
C THR A 171 0.18 -7.73 10.86
N LEU A 172 0.25 -6.66 11.67
CA LEU A 172 1.52 -6.25 12.28
C LEU A 172 2.10 -7.31 13.22
N ARG A 173 1.26 -8.00 14.00
CA ARG A 173 1.70 -9.08 14.89
C ARG A 173 2.31 -10.23 14.08
N HIS A 174 1.58 -10.76 13.11
CA HIS A 174 2.01 -11.94 12.38
C HIS A 174 3.18 -11.65 11.45
N LEU A 175 3.22 -10.49 10.78
CA LEU A 175 4.41 -10.12 10.01
C LEU A 175 5.67 -10.07 10.88
N ARG A 176 5.57 -9.58 12.13
CA ARG A 176 6.70 -9.60 13.08
C ARG A 176 7.06 -11.01 13.54
N GLU A 177 6.07 -11.85 13.80
CA GLU A 177 6.30 -13.27 14.15
C GLU A 177 7.06 -13.98 13.03
N MET A 178 6.62 -13.81 11.78
CA MET A 178 7.18 -14.41 10.57
C MET A 178 8.51 -13.80 10.09
N GLY A 179 9.04 -12.78 10.77
CA GLY A 179 10.40 -12.29 10.53
C GLY A 179 10.54 -10.80 10.32
N MET A 180 9.45 -10.03 10.17
CA MET A 180 9.57 -8.60 9.91
C MET A 180 10.30 -7.88 11.04
N GLY A 181 11.47 -7.33 10.72
CA GLY A 181 12.38 -6.69 11.68
C GLY A 181 13.29 -7.67 12.45
N LYS A 182 13.39 -8.93 12.00
CA LYS A 182 14.30 -9.97 12.51
C LYS A 182 15.29 -10.41 11.43
N HIS A 183 16.32 -11.15 11.83
CA HIS A 183 17.34 -11.70 10.94
C HIS A 183 16.76 -12.57 9.79
N SER A 184 15.68 -13.31 10.03
CA SER A 184 15.06 -14.16 9.00
C SER A 184 14.50 -13.37 7.80
N MET A 185 13.96 -12.16 8.02
CA MET A 185 13.56 -11.28 6.92
C MET A 185 14.78 -10.77 6.16
N GLU A 186 15.89 -10.50 6.84
CA GLU A 186 17.12 -10.06 6.19
C GLU A 186 17.72 -11.15 5.33
N GLU A 187 17.70 -12.40 5.78
CA GLU A 187 18.10 -13.56 4.98
C GLU A 187 17.26 -13.68 3.70
N GLN A 188 15.94 -13.48 3.79
CA GLN A 188 15.04 -13.46 2.61
C GLN A 188 15.41 -12.33 1.64
N ILE A 189 15.66 -11.11 2.15
CA ILE A 189 16.08 -9.97 1.34
C ILE A 189 17.44 -10.24 0.68
N GLN A 190 18.39 -10.82 1.42
CA GLN A 190 19.71 -11.17 0.91
C GLN A 190 19.63 -12.27 -0.15
N GLU A 191 18.80 -13.29 0.03
CA GLU A 191 18.56 -14.32 -0.98
C GLU A 191 18.02 -13.73 -2.28
N GLU A 192 17.02 -12.87 -2.16
CA GLU A 192 16.46 -12.17 -3.32
C GLU A 192 17.48 -11.22 -3.97
N THR A 193 18.33 -10.59 -3.16
CA THR A 193 19.41 -9.72 -3.64
C THR A 193 20.48 -10.53 -4.40
N ARG A 194 20.82 -11.75 -3.95
CA ARG A 194 21.69 -12.66 -4.71
C ARG A 194 21.07 -13.03 -6.06
N ALA A 195 19.76 -13.29 -6.09
CA ALA A 195 19.04 -13.54 -7.35
C ALA A 195 19.09 -12.31 -8.27
N LEU A 196 18.85 -11.10 -7.73
CA LEU A 196 18.95 -9.83 -8.46
C LEU A 196 20.34 -9.63 -9.11
N MET A 197 21.43 -9.93 -8.39
CA MET A 197 22.78 -9.83 -8.95
C MET A 197 23.04 -10.85 -10.07
N LYS A 198 22.44 -12.05 -9.98
CA LYS A 198 22.47 -13.02 -11.09
C LYS A 198 21.71 -12.49 -12.30
N ASP A 199 20.59 -11.79 -12.10
CA ASP A 199 19.86 -11.15 -13.20
C ASP A 199 20.66 -10.03 -13.85
N ALA A 200 21.36 -9.21 -13.06
CA ALA A 200 22.26 -8.19 -13.58
C ALA A 200 23.32 -8.81 -14.50
N LYS A 201 23.95 -9.92 -14.06
CA LYS A 201 24.90 -10.68 -14.89
C LYS A 201 24.25 -11.23 -16.16
N ARG A 202 23.03 -11.80 -16.05
CA ARG A 202 22.28 -12.33 -17.20
C ARG A 202 21.94 -11.24 -18.23
N MET A 203 21.54 -10.06 -17.76
CA MET A 203 21.18 -8.93 -18.63
C MET A 203 22.40 -8.29 -19.29
N ALA A 204 23.50 -8.16 -18.56
CA ALA A 204 24.76 -7.65 -19.10
C ALA A 204 25.43 -8.66 -20.05
N GLY A 205 25.35 -9.95 -19.75
CA GLY A 205 26.13 -11.00 -20.42
C GLY A 205 27.58 -11.02 -19.92
N ASP A 206 28.50 -11.52 -20.75
CA ASP A 206 29.94 -11.51 -20.43
C ASP A 206 30.58 -10.13 -20.61
N ASP A 207 29.88 -9.22 -21.30
CA ASP A 207 30.28 -7.83 -21.51
C ASP A 207 29.52 -6.88 -20.56
N TRP A 208 30.16 -6.52 -19.46
CA TRP A 208 29.63 -5.57 -18.48
C TRP A 208 29.55 -4.13 -18.98
N SER A 209 29.87 -3.84 -20.25
CA SER A 209 29.58 -2.54 -20.89
C SER A 209 28.13 -2.44 -21.37
N ARG A 210 27.42 -3.57 -21.47
CA ARG A 210 26.05 -3.62 -21.95
C ARG A 210 25.08 -2.89 -21.01
N PRO A 211 24.20 -1.99 -21.53
CA PRO A 211 23.21 -1.32 -20.71
C PRO A 211 22.17 -2.28 -20.12
N VAL A 212 21.97 -2.19 -18.80
CA VAL A 212 20.96 -2.91 -18.02
C VAL A 212 19.81 -1.97 -17.70
N PRO A 213 18.56 -2.27 -18.12
CA PRO A 213 17.39 -1.46 -17.76
C PRO A 213 17.08 -1.60 -16.26
N VAL A 214 17.13 -0.49 -15.51
CA VAL A 214 17.07 -0.55 -14.05
C VAL A 214 15.72 -1.07 -13.57
N HIS A 215 14.61 -0.56 -14.10
CA HIS A 215 13.28 -0.97 -13.63
C HIS A 215 12.99 -2.45 -13.88
N ASP A 216 13.47 -3.01 -14.99
CA ASP A 216 13.28 -4.42 -15.30
C ASP A 216 14.14 -5.31 -14.39
N LEU A 217 15.33 -4.84 -14.02
CA LEU A 217 16.21 -5.52 -13.06
C LEU A 217 15.54 -5.66 -11.69
N ILE A 218 15.05 -4.55 -11.11
CA ILE A 218 14.59 -4.53 -9.71
C ILE A 218 13.12 -4.92 -9.50
N ALA A 219 12.28 -4.90 -10.54
CA ALA A 219 10.83 -5.10 -10.38
C ALA A 219 10.47 -6.47 -9.76
N ALA A 220 11.16 -7.54 -10.16
CA ALA A 220 10.86 -8.87 -9.66
C ALA A 220 11.25 -9.04 -8.17
N SER A 221 12.27 -8.31 -7.71
CA SER A 221 12.75 -8.38 -6.33
C SER A 221 11.77 -7.81 -5.31
N GLY A 222 11.20 -6.65 -5.60
CA GLY A 222 10.19 -6.05 -4.71
C GLY A 222 8.97 -6.95 -4.53
N VAL A 223 8.56 -7.65 -5.59
CA VAL A 223 7.42 -8.58 -5.57
C VAL A 223 7.75 -9.87 -4.81
N ASN A 224 8.92 -10.47 -5.05
CA ASN A 224 9.29 -11.72 -4.39
C ASN A 224 9.48 -11.56 -2.88
N ILE A 225 10.07 -10.44 -2.41
CA ILE A 225 10.27 -10.21 -0.97
C ILE A 225 8.94 -10.17 -0.24
N ILE A 226 7.94 -9.46 -0.77
CA ILE A 226 6.63 -9.40 -0.12
C ILE A 226 5.88 -10.73 -0.24
N LEU A 227 5.97 -11.43 -1.36
CA LEU A 227 5.34 -12.75 -1.53
C LEU A 227 5.91 -13.81 -0.58
N GLN A 228 7.22 -13.83 -0.41
CA GLN A 228 7.87 -14.75 0.53
C GLN A 228 7.39 -14.51 1.96
N LEU A 229 7.19 -13.23 2.33
CA LEU A 229 6.72 -12.86 3.66
C LEU A 229 5.23 -13.16 3.88
N ILE A 230 4.39 -12.99 2.86
CA ILE A 230 2.92 -13.16 3.02
C ILE A 230 2.44 -14.59 2.71
N ALA A 231 3.08 -15.28 1.77
CA ALA A 231 2.62 -16.53 1.17
C ALA A 231 3.69 -17.63 1.16
N GLY A 232 4.84 -17.42 1.81
CA GLY A 232 5.87 -18.45 1.95
C GLY A 232 6.58 -18.88 0.66
N TYR A 233 6.30 -18.27 -0.49
CA TYR A 233 6.92 -18.63 -1.77
C TYR A 233 7.33 -17.41 -2.60
N ARG A 234 8.19 -17.67 -3.59
CA ARG A 234 8.71 -16.70 -4.56
C ARG A 234 8.50 -17.18 -6.00
N PHE A 235 8.41 -16.24 -6.94
CA PHE A 235 8.42 -16.57 -8.36
C PHE A 235 9.82 -16.83 -8.88
N GLU A 236 9.90 -17.78 -9.81
CA GLU A 236 11.03 -17.88 -10.73
C GLU A 236 11.05 -16.67 -11.66
N ARG A 237 12.26 -16.28 -12.12
CA ARG A 237 12.46 -15.05 -12.88
C ARG A 237 11.74 -15.01 -14.21
N ASP A 238 11.59 -16.17 -14.84
CA ASP A 238 10.99 -16.30 -16.15
C ASP A 238 9.52 -16.77 -16.06
N ASP A 239 8.93 -16.80 -14.85
CA ASP A 239 7.53 -17.14 -14.67
C ASP A 239 6.64 -16.08 -15.37
N PRO A 240 5.84 -16.47 -16.37
CA PRO A 240 4.97 -15.54 -17.09
C PRO A 240 4.00 -14.79 -16.18
N ARG A 241 3.55 -15.43 -15.08
CA ARG A 241 2.64 -14.84 -14.10
C ARG A 241 3.24 -13.63 -13.40
N MET A 242 4.54 -13.67 -13.12
CA MET A 242 5.27 -12.56 -12.52
C MET A 242 5.31 -11.36 -13.46
N SER A 243 5.67 -11.59 -14.73
CA SER A 243 5.71 -10.53 -15.75
C SER A 243 4.34 -9.88 -15.96
N GLU A 244 3.29 -10.67 -16.01
CA GLU A 244 1.91 -10.19 -16.14
C GLU A 244 1.49 -9.36 -14.92
N LEU A 245 1.75 -9.86 -13.71
CA LEU A 245 1.43 -9.18 -12.47
C LEU A 245 2.16 -7.84 -12.32
N MET A 246 3.47 -7.80 -12.61
CA MET A 246 4.24 -6.55 -12.59
C MET A 246 3.69 -5.52 -13.58
N LYS A 247 3.26 -5.96 -14.77
CA LYS A 247 2.59 -5.08 -15.74
C LYS A 247 1.27 -4.54 -15.21
N LEU A 248 0.49 -5.35 -14.48
CA LEU A 248 -0.77 -4.92 -13.88
C LEU A 248 -0.54 -3.91 -12.74
N VAL A 249 0.41 -4.18 -11.83
CA VAL A 249 0.77 -3.26 -10.74
C VAL A 249 1.24 -1.93 -11.31
N LYS A 250 2.18 -1.94 -12.26
CA LYS A 250 2.67 -0.70 -12.89
C LYS A 250 1.56 0.06 -13.60
N LYS A 251 0.65 -0.63 -14.31
CA LYS A 251 -0.52 0.01 -14.94
C LYS A 251 -1.45 0.63 -13.89
N LEU A 252 -1.59 0.02 -12.72
CA LEU A 252 -2.40 0.52 -11.62
C LEU A 252 -1.77 1.80 -11.03
N THR A 253 -0.50 1.75 -10.64
CA THR A 253 0.18 2.84 -9.91
C THR A 253 0.43 4.07 -10.78
N MET A 254 0.77 3.87 -12.06
CA MET A 254 1.03 4.96 -13.02
C MET A 254 -0.22 5.69 -13.48
N LYS A 255 -1.38 5.03 -13.46
CA LYS A 255 -2.63 5.62 -13.96
C LYS A 255 -3.42 6.30 -12.86
N ILE A 256 -3.27 5.93 -11.58
CA ILE A 256 -4.06 6.52 -10.51
C ILE A 256 -3.65 7.97 -10.21
N ASN A 257 -4.60 8.90 -10.23
CA ASN A 257 -4.49 10.22 -9.62
C ASN A 257 -5.11 10.27 -8.22
N THR A 258 -4.53 11.11 -7.38
CA THR A 258 -5.00 11.42 -6.02
C THR A 258 -6.24 12.33 -6.01
N SER A 259 -6.51 13.07 -7.08
CA SER A 259 -7.66 13.99 -7.20
C SER A 259 -8.99 13.28 -7.44
N GLY A 260 -8.93 12.08 -8.01
CA GLY A 260 -10.05 11.18 -8.16
C GLY A 260 -10.79 11.18 -9.48
N GLY A 261 -10.23 11.84 -10.50
CA GLY A 261 -10.79 11.86 -11.84
C GLY A 261 -12.25 12.34 -11.91
N LEU A 262 -12.85 12.20 -13.09
CA LEU A 262 -14.22 12.67 -13.35
C LEU A 262 -15.27 11.81 -12.65
N ALA A 263 -15.06 10.50 -12.52
CA ALA A 263 -16.07 9.61 -11.96
C ALA A 263 -16.26 9.78 -10.44
N SER A 264 -15.20 10.14 -9.68
CA SER A 264 -15.38 10.43 -8.24
C SER A 264 -15.95 11.82 -7.99
N SER A 265 -15.73 12.76 -8.91
CA SER A 265 -16.30 14.11 -8.84
C SER A 265 -17.77 14.12 -9.30
N PHE A 266 -18.09 13.34 -10.32
CA PHE A 266 -19.41 13.23 -10.93
C PHE A 266 -19.80 11.74 -11.13
N PRO A 267 -20.23 11.05 -10.06
CA PRO A 267 -20.58 9.63 -10.13
C PRO A 267 -21.68 9.32 -11.16
N ILE A 268 -22.55 10.29 -11.47
CA ILE A 268 -23.56 10.17 -12.53
C ILE A 268 -22.97 9.84 -13.91
N LEU A 269 -21.72 10.23 -14.18
CA LEU A 269 -21.04 9.90 -15.44
C LEU A 269 -20.84 8.39 -15.59
N LEU A 270 -20.70 7.63 -14.50
CA LEU A 270 -20.61 6.17 -14.56
C LEU A 270 -21.90 5.52 -15.08
N ARG A 271 -23.04 6.19 -14.89
CA ARG A 271 -24.35 5.72 -15.34
C ARG A 271 -24.62 6.10 -16.79
N VAL A 272 -24.34 7.35 -17.15
CA VAL A 272 -24.78 7.92 -18.45
C VAL A 272 -23.70 7.81 -19.51
N PHE A 273 -22.43 8.03 -19.15
CA PHE A 273 -21.31 8.07 -20.09
C PHE A 273 -20.06 7.38 -19.50
N PRO A 274 -20.10 6.06 -19.22
CA PRO A 274 -19.01 5.38 -18.53
C PRO A 274 -17.69 5.43 -19.30
N TRP A 275 -17.69 5.55 -20.64
CA TRP A 275 -16.48 5.72 -21.45
C TRP A 275 -15.82 7.09 -21.30
N LEU A 276 -16.54 8.12 -20.80
CA LEU A 276 -15.94 9.39 -20.39
C LEU A 276 -15.20 9.27 -19.05
N THR A 277 -15.39 8.15 -18.37
CA THR A 277 -14.73 7.82 -17.11
C THR A 277 -13.69 6.73 -17.37
N GLU A 278 -12.53 6.79 -16.73
CA GLU A 278 -11.53 5.73 -16.85
C GLU A 278 -11.81 4.54 -15.92
N TYR A 279 -12.98 4.55 -15.28
CA TYR A 279 -13.41 3.54 -14.34
C TYR A 279 -13.47 2.13 -14.94
N PRO A 280 -13.99 1.91 -16.17
CA PRO A 280 -14.03 0.56 -16.74
C PRO A 280 -12.64 -0.05 -16.91
N ALA A 281 -11.66 0.73 -17.39
CA ALA A 281 -10.29 0.27 -17.56
C ALA A 281 -9.61 -0.03 -16.21
N PHE A 282 -9.82 0.85 -15.22
CA PHE A 282 -9.35 0.63 -13.86
C PHE A 282 -9.95 -0.65 -13.25
N LYS A 283 -11.26 -0.84 -13.40
CA LYS A 283 -11.99 -1.99 -12.88
C LYS A 283 -11.44 -3.30 -13.44
N VAL A 284 -11.14 -3.36 -14.75
CA VAL A 284 -10.52 -4.55 -15.35
C VAL A 284 -9.17 -4.86 -14.72
N ILE A 285 -8.27 -3.87 -14.60
CA ILE A 285 -6.94 -4.07 -14.00
C ILE A 285 -7.07 -4.54 -12.54
N ARG A 286 -7.96 -3.89 -11.77
CA ARG A 286 -8.22 -4.24 -10.37
C ARG A 286 -8.77 -5.65 -10.24
N ASP A 287 -9.73 -6.03 -11.08
CA ASP A 287 -10.37 -7.34 -11.02
C ASP A 287 -9.38 -8.45 -11.44
N GLU A 288 -8.44 -8.18 -12.36
CA GLU A 288 -7.34 -9.09 -12.71
C GLU A 288 -6.36 -9.28 -11.53
N ILE A 289 -5.92 -8.20 -10.87
CA ILE A 289 -5.07 -8.30 -9.65
C ILE A 289 -5.81 -9.06 -8.53
N ARG A 290 -7.11 -8.79 -8.35
CA ARG A 290 -7.91 -9.49 -7.34
C ARG A 290 -8.01 -10.99 -7.64
N GLN A 291 -8.26 -11.37 -8.88
CA GLN A 291 -8.31 -12.77 -9.30
C GLN A 291 -6.98 -13.47 -9.02
N TYR A 292 -5.88 -12.76 -9.22
CA TYR A 292 -4.55 -13.25 -8.91
C TYR A 292 -4.37 -13.53 -7.42
N CYS A 293 -4.61 -12.55 -6.55
CA CYS A 293 -4.52 -12.73 -5.10
C CYS A 293 -5.50 -13.78 -4.58
N GLN A 294 -6.69 -13.88 -5.17
CA GLN A 294 -7.63 -14.96 -4.87
C GLN A 294 -7.06 -16.34 -5.23
N GLY A 295 -6.35 -16.46 -6.35
CA GLY A 295 -5.66 -17.69 -6.75
C GLY A 295 -4.66 -18.14 -5.67
N ILE A 296 -3.86 -17.21 -5.17
CA ILE A 296 -2.90 -17.46 -4.08
C ILE A 296 -3.61 -17.97 -2.83
N ILE A 297 -4.66 -17.27 -2.39
CA ILE A 297 -5.44 -17.65 -1.19
C ILE A 297 -6.05 -19.05 -1.36
N ASN A 298 -6.65 -19.34 -2.52
CA ASN A 298 -7.26 -20.64 -2.80
C ASN A 298 -6.24 -21.78 -2.75
N ASP A 299 -4.99 -21.53 -3.13
CA ASP A 299 -3.95 -22.54 -3.12
C ASP A 299 -3.43 -22.80 -1.69
N HIS A 300 -3.42 -21.79 -0.82
CA HIS A 300 -3.14 -21.96 0.62
C HIS A 300 -4.28 -22.69 1.31
N GLU A 301 -5.53 -22.30 1.05
CA GLU A 301 -6.72 -22.95 1.64
C GLU A 301 -6.75 -24.46 1.39
N LYS A 302 -6.30 -24.92 0.21
CA LYS A 302 -6.23 -26.37 -0.12
C LYS A 302 -5.16 -27.12 0.65
N LYS A 303 -4.08 -26.46 1.05
CA LYS A 303 -2.90 -27.06 1.68
C LYS A 303 -2.81 -26.79 3.18
N LEU A 304 -3.73 -25.98 3.71
CA LEU A 304 -3.72 -25.48 5.07
C LEU A 304 -3.71 -26.62 6.10
N ASP A 305 -2.66 -26.66 6.91
CA ASP A 305 -2.65 -27.39 8.18
C ASP A 305 -3.13 -26.44 9.28
N GLU A 306 -4.23 -26.78 9.96
CA GLU A 306 -4.78 -25.92 11.02
C GLU A 306 -3.92 -25.89 12.29
N ASN A 307 -2.97 -26.82 12.42
CA ASN A 307 -2.10 -26.94 13.59
C ASN A 307 -0.75 -26.25 13.40
N ASP A 308 -0.40 -25.86 12.17
CA ASP A 308 0.88 -25.23 11.86
C ASP A 308 0.70 -24.09 10.85
N ALA A 309 0.93 -22.86 11.29
CA ALA A 309 0.87 -21.67 10.44
C ALA A 309 2.27 -21.38 9.88
N SER A 310 2.54 -21.83 8.65
CA SER A 310 3.84 -21.67 8.00
C SER A 310 4.09 -20.23 7.50
N ASP A 311 3.02 -19.49 7.18
CA ASP A 311 3.10 -18.11 6.72
C ASP A 311 1.90 -17.24 7.18
N PHE A 312 1.90 -15.98 6.74
CA PHE A 312 0.86 -15.01 7.10
C PHE A 312 -0.52 -15.41 6.58
N LEU A 313 -0.62 -15.99 5.37
CA LEU A 313 -1.89 -16.43 4.80
C LEU A 313 -2.48 -17.58 5.62
N ASP A 314 -1.65 -18.56 5.98
CA ASP A 314 -2.07 -19.68 6.82
C ASP A 314 -2.57 -19.18 8.18
N ALA A 315 -1.80 -18.31 8.84
CA ALA A 315 -2.19 -17.70 10.11
C ALA A 315 -3.54 -16.96 10.00
N TYR A 316 -3.75 -16.20 8.92
CA TYR A 316 -4.99 -15.48 8.69
C TYR A 316 -6.17 -16.42 8.43
N LEU A 317 -5.98 -17.47 7.62
CA LEU A 317 -7.01 -18.46 7.32
C LEU A 317 -7.42 -19.24 8.57
N ILE A 318 -6.46 -19.61 9.42
CA ILE A 318 -6.70 -20.24 10.72
C ILE A 318 -7.53 -19.30 11.62
N GLU A 319 -7.16 -18.03 11.70
CA GLU A 319 -7.91 -17.03 12.49
C GLU A 319 -9.36 -16.86 11.96
N MET A 320 -9.52 -16.81 10.64
CA MET A 320 -10.84 -16.77 10.01
C MET A 320 -11.68 -18.00 10.37
N LYS A 321 -11.09 -19.19 10.41
CA LYS A 321 -11.80 -20.43 10.79
C LYS A 321 -12.15 -20.47 12.28
N LYS A 322 -11.30 -19.93 13.15
CA LYS A 322 -11.54 -19.86 14.61
C LYS A 322 -12.70 -18.95 15.00
N HIS A 323 -13.00 -17.96 14.17
CA HIS A 323 -14.02 -16.97 14.46
C HIS A 323 -15.30 -17.13 13.61
N GLY A 324 -16.45 -16.78 14.19
CA GLY A 324 -17.73 -16.82 13.47
C GLY A 324 -17.87 -15.76 12.36
N GLU A 325 -18.98 -15.82 11.62
CA GLU A 325 -19.29 -14.91 10.49
C GLU A 325 -19.40 -13.42 10.89
N THR A 326 -19.62 -13.13 12.17
CA THR A 326 -19.74 -11.76 12.72
C THR A 326 -18.42 -11.13 13.12
N SER A 327 -17.30 -11.87 13.05
CA SER A 327 -15.97 -11.38 13.40
C SER A 327 -15.46 -10.37 12.38
N THR A 328 -14.69 -9.37 12.78
CA THR A 328 -14.06 -8.39 11.87
C THR A 328 -13.20 -9.01 10.76
N PHE A 329 -12.72 -10.24 10.96
CA PHE A 329 -11.96 -11.03 9.98
C PHE A 329 -12.83 -11.67 8.88
N ASN A 330 -14.10 -11.95 9.19
CA ASN A 330 -15.08 -12.62 8.33
C ASN A 330 -16.25 -11.69 7.94
N SER A 331 -16.42 -10.60 8.67
CA SER A 331 -17.58 -9.74 8.58
C SER A 331 -17.46 -8.80 7.39
N TRP A 332 -18.59 -8.62 6.73
CA TRP A 332 -18.78 -7.60 5.74
C TRP A 332 -19.49 -6.41 6.39
N ASP A 333 -18.94 -5.21 6.25
CA ASP A 333 -19.59 -3.96 6.65
C ASP A 333 -20.69 -3.58 5.63
N ALA A 334 -21.74 -4.39 5.67
CA ALA A 334 -23.03 -4.18 5.05
C ALA A 334 -23.94 -3.43 6.01
N PRO A 335 -24.44 -2.25 5.64
CA PRO A 335 -25.54 -1.69 6.40
C PRO A 335 -26.86 -2.48 6.25
N ASN A 336 -26.96 -3.55 5.43
CA ASN A 336 -28.24 -4.17 5.05
C ASN A 336 -28.09 -5.64 4.54
N VAL A 337 -27.55 -6.58 5.32
CA VAL A 337 -27.86 -8.01 5.08
C VAL A 337 -29.04 -8.36 5.98
N PRO A 338 -30.21 -8.67 5.44
CA PRO A 338 -31.38 -8.98 6.26
C PRO A 338 -31.14 -10.21 7.14
N ASN A 339 -31.63 -10.20 8.38
CA ASN A 339 -31.51 -11.31 9.33
C ASN A 339 -32.00 -12.66 8.76
N TRP A 340 -32.94 -12.65 7.82
CA TRP A 340 -33.43 -13.87 7.15
C TRP A 340 -32.34 -14.56 6.31
N PHE A 341 -31.35 -13.82 5.79
CA PHE A 341 -30.25 -14.40 5.03
C PHE A 341 -29.26 -15.15 5.93
N HIS A 342 -29.00 -14.62 7.13
CA HIS A 342 -28.24 -15.33 8.18
C HIS A 342 -29.00 -16.56 8.69
N ALA A 343 -30.33 -16.47 8.85
CA ALA A 343 -31.17 -17.61 9.20
C ALA A 343 -31.12 -18.72 8.14
N LEU A 344 -31.20 -18.36 6.84
CA LEU A 344 -31.09 -19.30 5.72
C LEU A 344 -29.75 -20.04 5.71
N LEU A 345 -28.64 -19.33 5.95
CA LEU A 345 -27.30 -19.92 6.03
C LEU A 345 -27.15 -20.89 7.22
N SER A 346 -27.73 -20.55 8.37
CA SER A 346 -27.74 -21.43 9.55
C SER A 346 -28.54 -22.72 9.32
N ILE A 347 -29.63 -22.64 8.54
CA ILE A 347 -30.43 -23.80 8.12
C ILE A 347 -29.66 -24.68 7.12
N CYS A 348 -28.98 -24.07 6.14
CA CYS A 348 -28.16 -24.81 5.17
C CYS A 348 -26.99 -25.55 5.83
N LYS A 349 -26.31 -24.95 6.82
CA LYS A 349 -25.23 -25.62 7.58
C LYS A 349 -25.74 -26.82 8.36
N ARG A 350 -26.88 -26.68 9.05
CA ARG A 350 -27.50 -27.75 9.83
C ARG A 350 -27.95 -28.95 8.98
N TYR A 351 -28.30 -28.70 7.71
CA TYR A 351 -28.63 -29.75 6.73
C TYR A 351 -27.39 -30.50 6.19
N LEU A 352 -26.21 -29.88 6.21
CA LEU A 352 -24.96 -30.45 5.68
C LEU A 352 -24.17 -31.28 6.71
N GLU A 353 -24.49 -31.15 8.01
CA GLU A 353 -23.85 -31.90 9.10
C GLU A 353 -24.52 -33.26 9.40
N ILE A 354 -25.56 -33.65 8.66
CA ILE A 354 -26.19 -34.97 8.80
C ILE A 354 -25.29 -36.03 8.15
N PRO A 355 -24.75 -37.01 8.90
CA PRO A 355 -23.90 -38.04 8.33
C PRO A 355 -24.70 -38.98 7.43
N ILE A 356 -24.25 -39.14 6.19
CA ILE A 356 -24.82 -40.08 5.21
C ILE A 356 -24.35 -41.50 5.56
N PRO A 357 -25.23 -42.50 5.71
CA PRO A 357 -24.78 -43.88 5.88
C PRO A 357 -24.08 -44.34 4.60
N GLN A 358 -22.85 -44.85 4.73
CA GLN A 358 -22.09 -45.36 3.60
C GLN A 358 -22.82 -46.56 2.98
N SER A 359 -22.94 -46.51 1.65
CA SER A 359 -23.59 -47.52 0.82
C SER A 359 -23.00 -48.91 1.05
N GLY A 360 -23.78 -49.80 1.66
CA GLY A 360 -23.55 -51.24 1.69
C GLY A 360 -24.79 -51.96 1.15
N THR A 361 -24.60 -52.77 0.13
CA THR A 361 -25.57 -53.67 -0.51
C THR A 361 -26.41 -54.48 0.47
N VAL A 362 -27.73 -54.61 0.23
CA VAL A 362 -28.54 -55.86 0.20
C VAL A 362 -30.03 -55.54 0.07
N GLY A 363 -30.70 -56.22 -0.87
CA GLY A 363 -32.04 -56.80 -0.67
C GLY A 363 -33.28 -55.93 -0.87
N ARG A 364 -34.05 -56.24 -1.91
CA ARG A 364 -35.49 -55.92 -2.01
C ARG A 364 -36.24 -56.50 -0.80
N GLN A 365 -36.82 -55.69 0.08
CA GLN A 365 -38.11 -55.96 0.73
C GLN A 365 -38.81 -54.65 1.11
N HIS A 366 -40.13 -54.60 0.86
CA HIS A 366 -41.03 -53.55 1.31
C HIS A 366 -41.09 -53.50 2.85
N GLY A 367 -40.89 -52.32 3.43
CA GLY A 367 -41.10 -52.04 4.86
C GLY A 367 -41.02 -50.54 5.13
N SER A 368 -42.05 -49.99 5.79
CA SER A 368 -42.30 -48.56 5.97
C SER A 368 -41.24 -47.86 6.86
N TYR A 369 -40.70 -46.74 6.38
CA TYR A 369 -39.99 -45.76 7.20
C TYR A 369 -40.99 -44.95 8.05
N SER A 370 -41.29 -45.41 9.27
CA SER A 370 -42.09 -44.66 10.25
C SER A 370 -41.36 -44.41 11.59
N GLY A 371 -40.05 -44.61 11.67
CA GLY A 371 -39.30 -44.56 12.94
C GLY A 371 -38.39 -43.35 13.19
N VAL A 372 -38.25 -42.38 12.28
CA VAL A 372 -37.25 -41.29 12.40
C VAL A 372 -37.87 -39.92 12.74
N MET A 373 -39.20 -39.80 12.74
CA MET A 373 -39.91 -38.54 13.03
C MET A 373 -40.13 -38.27 14.54
N GLU A 374 -39.82 -39.21 15.43
CA GLU A 374 -40.23 -39.12 16.85
C GLU A 374 -39.20 -38.46 17.79
N ARG A 375 -38.08 -37.92 17.28
CA ARG A 375 -37.07 -37.21 18.11
C ARG A 375 -36.87 -35.73 17.77
N ALA A 376 -37.83 -35.09 17.10
CA ALA A 376 -37.79 -33.66 16.80
C ALA A 376 -39.04 -32.89 17.29
N SER A 377 -39.76 -33.40 18.29
CA SER A 377 -40.89 -32.71 18.93
C SER A 377 -40.40 -31.83 20.09
N GLY A 378 -39.72 -30.73 19.76
CA GLY A 378 -39.20 -29.81 20.78
C GLY A 378 -38.81 -28.43 20.26
N SER A 379 -39.50 -27.89 19.25
CA SER A 379 -39.62 -26.45 19.00
C SER A 379 -40.62 -26.21 17.87
N GLU A 380 -41.63 -25.39 18.14
CA GLU A 380 -42.65 -24.98 17.19
C GLU A 380 -42.02 -24.22 16.02
N ILE A 381 -41.93 -24.87 14.85
CA ILE A 381 -41.77 -24.18 13.57
C ILE A 381 -42.84 -24.74 12.64
N SER A 382 -43.76 -23.85 12.24
CA SER A 382 -44.81 -24.09 11.25
C SER A 382 -44.23 -24.68 9.95
N PRO A 383 -44.82 -25.76 9.39
CA PRO A 383 -44.30 -26.43 8.21
C PRO A 383 -44.83 -25.80 6.92
N GLU A 384 -44.58 -24.51 6.68
CA GLU A 384 -44.84 -23.89 5.38
C GLU A 384 -43.71 -22.93 4.99
N THR A 385 -42.61 -23.48 4.47
CA THR A 385 -41.74 -22.72 3.56
C THR A 385 -41.12 -23.66 2.52
N PRO A 386 -41.60 -23.66 1.27
CA PRO A 386 -41.19 -24.60 0.22
C PRO A 386 -39.88 -24.19 -0.46
N ILE A 387 -38.89 -23.70 0.30
CA ILE A 387 -37.64 -23.14 -0.27
C ILE A 387 -36.53 -24.20 -0.39
N CYS A 388 -36.55 -25.26 0.43
CA CYS A 388 -35.44 -26.22 0.49
C CYS A 388 -35.58 -27.46 -0.42
N SER A 389 -36.77 -27.77 -0.96
CA SER A 389 -36.98 -28.94 -1.82
C SER A 389 -36.44 -28.80 -3.26
N HIS A 390 -35.93 -27.62 -3.63
CA HIS A 390 -35.46 -27.32 -4.99
C HIS A 390 -33.97 -26.95 -5.08
N LEU A 391 -33.23 -26.99 -3.97
CA LEU A 391 -31.81 -26.66 -3.94
C LEU A 391 -30.98 -27.93 -4.12
N ASP A 392 -30.59 -28.22 -5.36
CA ASP A 392 -29.64 -29.28 -5.69
C ASP A 392 -28.32 -29.11 -4.90
N PHE A 393 -27.74 -30.23 -4.45
CA PHE A 393 -26.49 -30.30 -3.70
C PHE A 393 -25.32 -29.59 -4.42
N THR A 394 -25.29 -29.61 -5.75
CA THR A 394 -24.33 -28.88 -6.58
C THR A 394 -24.51 -27.37 -6.48
N THR A 395 -25.77 -26.91 -6.36
CA THR A 395 -26.14 -25.50 -6.14
C THR A 395 -25.79 -25.06 -4.72
N VAL A 396 -26.04 -25.89 -3.70
CA VAL A 396 -25.64 -25.64 -2.30
C VAL A 396 -24.11 -25.62 -2.15
N ARG A 397 -23.38 -26.52 -2.82
CA ARG A 397 -21.90 -26.53 -2.83
C ARG A 397 -21.31 -25.33 -3.59
N LYS A 398 -21.94 -24.88 -4.68
CA LYS A 398 -21.61 -23.62 -5.37
C LYS A 398 -21.91 -22.39 -4.50
N LEU A 399 -23.01 -22.41 -3.75
CA LEU A 399 -23.35 -21.37 -2.78
C LEU A 399 -22.35 -21.35 -1.62
N ASN A 400 -21.91 -22.50 -1.10
CA ASN A 400 -20.92 -22.60 -0.02
C ASN A 400 -19.50 -22.17 -0.48
N LYS A 401 -19.06 -22.61 -1.67
CA LYS A 401 -17.81 -22.09 -2.31
C LYS A 401 -17.88 -20.59 -2.61
N GLY A 402 -19.02 -20.11 -3.09
CA GLY A 402 -19.28 -18.70 -3.34
C GLY A 402 -19.42 -17.89 -2.04
N PHE A 403 -19.78 -18.53 -0.93
CA PHE A 403 -19.94 -17.91 0.39
C PHE A 403 -18.61 -17.78 1.12
N PHE A 404 -17.72 -18.79 1.07
CA PHE A 404 -16.34 -18.65 1.56
C PHE A 404 -15.54 -17.62 0.73
N SER A 405 -15.69 -17.60 -0.60
CA SER A 405 -15.09 -16.52 -1.41
C SER A 405 -15.72 -15.14 -1.18
N PHE A 406 -16.93 -15.10 -0.59
CA PHE A 406 -17.63 -13.86 -0.20
C PHE A 406 -17.24 -13.37 1.21
N LEU A 407 -16.95 -14.28 2.14
CA LEU A 407 -16.39 -14.01 3.48
C LEU A 407 -14.92 -13.54 3.40
N ALA A 408 -14.17 -14.00 2.39
CA ALA A 408 -12.76 -13.70 2.19
C ALA A 408 -12.44 -12.26 1.71
N ARG A 409 -13.41 -11.36 1.57
CA ARG A 409 -13.17 -9.99 1.05
C ARG A 409 -12.15 -9.20 1.87
N GLN A 410 -12.18 -9.36 3.20
CA GLN A 410 -11.21 -8.71 4.07
C GLN A 410 -9.80 -9.27 3.80
N LEU A 411 -9.62 -10.59 3.80
CA LEU A 411 -8.34 -11.25 3.51
C LEU A 411 -7.80 -10.86 2.12
N ILE A 412 -8.62 -10.95 1.08
CA ILE A 412 -8.25 -10.54 -0.28
C ILE A 412 -7.80 -9.09 -0.30
N GLY A 413 -8.52 -8.20 0.41
CA GLY A 413 -8.13 -6.79 0.56
C GLY A 413 -6.78 -6.63 1.26
N VAL A 414 -6.52 -7.40 2.33
CA VAL A 414 -5.24 -7.35 3.06
C VAL A 414 -4.10 -7.80 2.16
N VAL A 415 -4.27 -8.91 1.43
CA VAL A 415 -3.26 -9.44 0.50
C VAL A 415 -3.00 -8.45 -0.64
N ASN A 416 -4.06 -7.91 -1.24
CA ASN A 416 -3.94 -6.87 -2.28
C ASN A 416 -3.17 -5.64 -1.77
N ASP A 417 -3.52 -5.15 -0.58
CA ASP A 417 -2.88 -3.98 0.04
C ASP A 417 -1.40 -4.21 0.31
N LEU A 418 -1.05 -5.34 0.95
CA LEU A 418 0.34 -5.70 1.24
C LEU A 418 1.16 -5.84 -0.04
N PHE A 419 0.60 -6.52 -1.03
CA PHE A 419 1.25 -6.80 -2.30
C PHE A 419 1.54 -5.52 -3.11
N ILE A 420 0.52 -4.67 -3.32
CA ILE A 420 0.66 -3.43 -4.08
C ILE A 420 1.60 -2.46 -3.34
N ALA A 421 1.44 -2.32 -2.02
CA ALA A 421 2.25 -1.40 -1.24
C ALA A 421 3.73 -1.84 -1.17
N GLY A 422 4.00 -3.12 -0.95
CA GLY A 422 5.36 -3.65 -0.77
C GLY A 422 6.20 -3.67 -2.06
N SER A 423 5.55 -3.83 -3.21
CA SER A 423 6.22 -3.97 -4.51
C SER A 423 6.62 -2.62 -5.12
N ASP A 424 5.67 -1.75 -5.46
CA ASP A 424 5.91 -0.55 -6.27
C ASP A 424 6.73 0.52 -5.51
N THR A 425 6.42 0.73 -4.21
CA THR A 425 7.05 1.81 -3.42
C THR A 425 8.52 1.56 -3.17
N THR A 426 8.90 0.34 -2.77
CA THR A 426 10.28 -0.03 -2.48
C THR A 426 11.12 -0.04 -3.75
N THR A 427 10.55 -0.55 -4.84
CA THR A 427 11.18 -0.54 -6.17
C THR A 427 11.42 0.89 -6.66
N GLY A 428 10.45 1.80 -6.46
CA GLY A 428 10.61 3.22 -6.75
C GLY A 428 11.77 3.86 -5.97
N ALA A 429 11.85 3.63 -4.65
CA ALA A 429 12.93 4.13 -3.82
C ALA A 429 14.31 3.60 -4.27
N LEU A 430 14.41 2.31 -4.59
CA LEU A 430 15.63 1.70 -5.11
C LEU A 430 16.04 2.31 -6.47
N ALA A 431 15.08 2.55 -7.37
CA ALA A 431 15.35 3.19 -8.65
C ALA A 431 15.93 4.60 -8.47
N TYR A 432 15.38 5.39 -7.54
CA TYR A 432 15.93 6.70 -7.18
C TYR A 432 17.33 6.61 -6.57
N GLY A 433 17.57 5.62 -5.72
CA GLY A 433 18.89 5.36 -5.16
C GLY A 433 19.91 5.11 -6.27
N ILE A 434 19.62 4.16 -7.15
CA ILE A 434 20.48 3.79 -8.29
C ILE A 434 20.71 5.00 -9.22
N LEU A 435 19.65 5.74 -9.55
CA LEU A 435 19.75 6.94 -10.38
C LEU A 435 20.71 7.97 -9.75
N ASN A 436 20.56 8.25 -8.45
CA ASN A 436 21.43 9.21 -7.79
C ASN A 436 22.87 8.71 -7.64
N MET A 437 23.11 7.41 -7.59
CA MET A 437 24.48 6.86 -7.59
C MET A 437 25.19 7.04 -8.93
N VAL A 438 24.48 6.88 -10.05
CA VAL A 438 25.07 7.13 -11.38
C VAL A 438 25.23 8.61 -11.68
N LEU A 439 24.34 9.46 -11.14
CA LEU A 439 24.42 10.91 -11.32
C LEU A 439 25.43 11.59 -10.39
N ASN A 440 25.79 10.94 -9.28
CA ASN A 440 26.73 11.47 -8.27
C ASN A 440 27.83 10.45 -7.92
N PRO A 441 28.80 10.18 -8.81
CA PRO A 441 29.83 9.16 -8.58
C PRO A 441 30.67 9.37 -7.32
N LYS A 442 30.88 10.62 -6.89
CA LYS A 442 31.60 10.92 -5.63
C LYS A 442 30.87 10.37 -4.40
N ILE A 443 29.54 10.42 -4.40
CA ILE A 443 28.72 9.86 -3.30
C ILE A 443 28.81 8.34 -3.35
N GLN A 444 28.72 7.76 -4.55
CA GLN A 444 28.86 6.31 -4.76
C GLN A 444 30.20 5.80 -4.19
N ASN A 445 31.31 6.47 -4.52
CA ASN A 445 32.64 6.08 -4.04
C ASN A 445 32.74 6.14 -2.51
N LYS A 446 32.24 7.20 -1.87
CA LYS A 446 32.24 7.29 -0.39
C LYS A 446 31.48 6.14 0.28
N ILE A 447 30.34 5.74 -0.29
CA ILE A 447 29.56 4.60 0.21
C ILE A 447 30.32 3.29 0.00
N GLN A 448 30.94 3.15 -1.17
CA GLN A 448 31.76 1.99 -1.49
C GLN A 448 32.96 1.85 -0.55
N ASP A 449 33.66 2.94 -0.23
CA ASP A 449 34.75 2.97 0.74
C ASP A 449 34.26 2.60 2.15
N GLU A 450 33.09 3.11 2.55
CA GLU A 450 32.47 2.78 3.85
C GLU A 450 32.05 1.31 3.93
N ILE A 451 31.48 0.74 2.86
CA ILE A 451 31.16 -0.69 2.76
C ILE A 451 32.42 -1.54 2.87
N ASP A 452 33.50 -1.18 2.16
CA ASP A 452 34.75 -1.93 2.19
C ASP A 452 35.38 -1.90 3.59
N ALA A 453 35.27 -0.78 4.31
CA ALA A 453 35.79 -0.62 5.66
C ALA A 453 34.98 -1.36 6.75
N VAL A 454 33.65 -1.45 6.61
CA VAL A 454 32.77 -2.00 7.65
C VAL A 454 32.39 -3.46 7.38
N VAL A 455 31.99 -3.77 6.15
CA VAL A 455 31.44 -5.06 5.76
C VAL A 455 32.49 -5.94 5.07
N GLY A 456 33.36 -5.32 4.29
CA GLY A 456 34.30 -6.04 3.42
C GLY A 456 33.59 -6.76 2.28
N ARG A 457 34.12 -7.92 1.86
CA ARG A 457 33.65 -8.66 0.66
C ARG A 457 33.23 -10.10 0.90
N GLU A 458 33.47 -10.63 2.10
CA GLU A 458 33.21 -12.05 2.41
C GLU A 458 31.73 -12.35 2.67
N ARG A 459 30.95 -11.34 3.05
CA ARG A 459 29.51 -11.44 3.32
C ARG A 459 28.74 -10.30 2.69
N LEU A 460 27.43 -10.50 2.55
CA LEU A 460 26.53 -9.40 2.20
C LEU A 460 26.29 -8.47 3.40
N PRO A 461 25.99 -7.19 3.15
CA PRO A 461 25.51 -6.27 4.18
C PRO A 461 24.23 -6.75 4.87
N SER A 462 24.09 -6.43 6.15
CA SER A 462 22.88 -6.65 6.98
C SER A 462 22.45 -5.35 7.66
N SER A 463 21.24 -5.29 8.23
CA SER A 463 20.79 -4.04 8.88
C SER A 463 21.65 -3.66 10.09
N ASP A 464 22.34 -4.62 10.70
CA ASP A 464 23.22 -4.38 11.86
C ASP A 464 24.42 -3.49 11.51
N ASP A 465 24.86 -3.50 10.24
CA ASP A 465 25.96 -2.68 9.74
C ASP A 465 25.63 -1.16 9.77
N ARG A 466 24.34 -0.79 9.91
CA ARG A 466 23.89 0.61 10.02
C ARG A 466 24.30 1.26 11.32
N ILE A 467 24.34 0.49 12.40
CA ILE A 467 24.48 1.03 13.74
C ILE A 467 25.96 1.01 14.11
N LYS A 468 26.46 2.15 14.59
CA LYS A 468 27.69 2.15 15.38
C LYS A 468 27.36 1.47 16.72
N SER A 469 27.44 0.14 16.78
CA SER A 469 27.17 -0.56 18.01
C SER A 469 28.29 -0.26 18.99
N VAL A 470 27.94 0.38 20.10
CA VAL A 470 28.68 0.17 21.34
C VAL A 470 28.23 -1.20 21.82
N ASN A 471 28.73 -2.27 21.18
CA ASN A 471 28.71 -3.54 21.85
C ASN A 471 29.69 -3.38 23.01
N THR A 472 29.17 -3.00 24.17
CA THR A 472 29.86 -3.25 25.42
C THR A 472 29.93 -4.76 25.56
N CYS A 473 30.88 -5.38 24.86
CA CYS A 473 31.33 -6.71 25.20
C CYS A 473 31.96 -6.55 26.57
N LEU A 474 31.16 -6.79 27.61
CA LEU A 474 31.66 -6.89 28.96
C LEU A 474 32.49 -8.18 28.99
N ILE A 475 33.77 -8.05 28.61
CA ILE A 475 34.73 -9.14 28.81
C ILE A 475 34.98 -9.16 30.31
N ILE A 476 34.17 -9.94 31.03
CA ILE A 476 34.31 -10.15 32.46
C ILE A 476 35.32 -11.28 32.61
N ARG A 477 36.50 -10.96 33.14
CA ARG A 477 37.42 -11.98 33.63
C ARG A 477 36.95 -12.40 35.01
N ILE A 478 36.51 -13.65 35.16
CA ILE A 478 36.14 -14.25 36.45
C ILE A 478 37.31 -15.11 36.92
N GLU A 479 38.07 -14.65 37.91
CA GLU A 479 39.07 -15.48 38.58
C GLU A 479 38.47 -16.10 39.85
N GLN A 480 38.44 -17.44 39.90
CA GLN A 480 38.17 -18.18 41.13
C GLN A 480 39.50 -18.53 41.81
N HIS A 481 39.83 -17.86 42.90
CA HIS A 481 40.85 -18.35 43.83
C HIS A 481 40.22 -19.37 44.80
N THR A 482 40.68 -20.62 44.76
CA THR A 482 40.42 -21.65 45.80
C THR A 482 41.64 -21.77 46.74
N PRO A 483 41.55 -22.50 47.87
CA PRO A 483 40.58 -22.43 48.95
C PRO A 483 41.28 -21.90 50.24
N PHE A 484 40.68 -20.95 50.94
CA PHE A 484 41.22 -20.48 52.23
C PHE A 484 41.08 -21.57 53.31
N LYS A 485 42.17 -21.80 54.05
CA LYS A 485 42.27 -22.77 55.16
C LYS A 485 41.80 -22.21 56.52
N ASP A 486 41.27 -20.99 56.55
CA ASP A 486 40.81 -20.34 57.78
C ASP A 486 39.42 -19.74 57.57
N ARG A 487 38.48 -20.10 58.45
CA ARG A 487 37.02 -19.90 58.31
C ARG A 487 36.51 -18.59 58.95
N SER A 488 37.36 -17.60 59.17
CA SER A 488 37.00 -16.46 60.02
C SER A 488 36.87 -15.09 59.36
N ILE A 489 37.17 -14.87 58.07
CA ILE A 489 37.08 -13.52 57.47
C ILE A 489 36.58 -13.53 56.00
N ALA A 490 35.38 -12.95 55.82
CA ALA A 490 34.73 -12.42 54.60
C ALA A 490 34.43 -13.36 53.40
N PRO A 491 33.28 -13.18 52.70
CA PRO A 491 32.95 -13.94 51.48
C PRO A 491 33.84 -13.54 50.30
N PRO A 492 34.05 -14.42 49.30
CA PRO A 492 34.88 -14.13 48.13
C PRO A 492 34.18 -13.05 47.31
N TRP A 493 34.70 -11.82 47.38
CA TRP A 493 34.26 -10.76 46.50
C TRP A 493 34.67 -11.13 45.06
N MET A 494 33.67 -11.28 44.20
CA MET A 494 33.84 -11.45 42.77
C MET A 494 34.45 -10.15 42.22
N TYR A 495 35.71 -10.19 41.78
CA TYR A 495 36.28 -9.07 41.03
C TYR A 495 35.78 -9.15 39.59
N VAL A 496 35.12 -8.09 39.14
CA VAL A 496 34.70 -7.88 37.74
C VAL A 496 35.61 -6.80 37.18
N GLU A 497 36.63 -7.19 36.42
CA GLU A 497 37.48 -6.24 35.70
C GLU A 497 36.88 -5.97 34.32
N LEU A 498 36.69 -4.69 33.99
CA LEU A 498 36.09 -4.24 32.72
C LEU A 498 37.21 -3.98 31.72
N LEU A 499 37.51 -4.97 30.85
CA LEU A 499 38.69 -4.95 29.97
C LEU A 499 38.60 -3.99 28.77
N GLY A 500 37.46 -3.31 28.56
CA GLY A 500 37.30 -2.26 27.55
C GLY A 500 35.97 -2.35 26.78
N SER A 501 35.71 -1.36 25.92
CA SER A 501 34.58 -1.32 24.98
C SER A 501 35.08 -1.51 23.55
N GLN A 502 34.57 -2.50 22.83
CA GLN A 502 34.88 -2.67 21.40
C GLN A 502 33.90 -1.86 20.57
N PHE A 503 34.39 -0.83 19.89
CA PHE A 503 33.59 -0.04 18.95
C PHE A 503 33.58 -0.74 17.60
N PHE A 504 32.42 -1.21 17.15
CA PHE A 504 32.27 -1.64 15.77
C PHE A 504 31.97 -0.41 14.89
N PRO A 505 32.69 -0.24 13.76
CA PRO A 505 32.39 0.85 12.84
C PRO A 505 31.02 0.56 12.19
N GLY A 506 30.12 1.55 12.20
CA GLY A 506 28.86 1.49 11.46
C GLY A 506 28.98 2.24 10.14
N MET A 507 27.88 2.29 9.38
CA MET A 507 27.82 2.95 8.06
C MET A 507 26.97 4.25 8.06
N PRO A 508 27.37 5.31 8.80
CA PRO A 508 26.57 6.53 8.92
C PRO A 508 26.42 7.28 7.59
N TYR A 509 27.41 7.31 6.70
CA TYR A 509 27.30 8.01 5.42
C TYR A 509 26.30 7.33 4.49
N THR A 510 26.27 5.99 4.50
CA THR A 510 25.29 5.19 3.78
C THR A 510 23.89 5.38 4.34
N ASP A 511 23.70 5.36 5.66
CA ASP A 511 22.39 5.59 6.29
C ASP A 511 21.89 7.02 6.02
N ALA A 512 22.78 8.01 6.06
CA ALA A 512 22.49 9.38 5.65
C ALA A 512 22.08 9.48 4.17
N THR A 513 22.74 8.71 3.29
CA THR A 513 22.37 8.62 1.88
C THR A 513 20.99 8.00 1.70
N ILE A 514 20.64 6.95 2.45
CA ILE A 514 19.32 6.33 2.40
C ILE A 514 18.22 7.29 2.86
N ASN A 515 18.47 8.07 3.92
CA ASN A 515 17.55 9.12 4.34
C ASN A 515 17.37 10.20 3.26
N GLU A 516 18.43 10.57 2.55
CA GLU A 516 18.35 11.48 1.41
C GLU A 516 17.63 10.85 0.21
N ILE A 517 17.80 9.55 -0.06
CA ILE A 517 17.00 8.82 -1.07
C ILE A 517 15.51 8.90 -0.72
N LEU A 518 15.13 8.60 0.53
CA LEU A 518 13.74 8.65 0.97
C LEU A 518 13.14 10.06 0.88
N ARG A 519 13.92 11.10 1.22
CA ARG A 519 13.51 12.50 1.06
C ARG A 519 13.32 12.86 -0.40
N PHE A 520 14.30 12.55 -1.25
CA PHE A 520 14.36 13.00 -2.64
C PHE A 520 13.36 12.26 -3.54
N ALA A 521 13.24 10.94 -3.33
CA ALA A 521 12.33 10.09 -4.10
C ALA A 521 10.87 10.49 -3.94
N ASN A 522 10.49 11.01 -2.76
CA ASN A 522 9.13 11.43 -2.44
C ASN A 522 8.09 10.39 -2.90
N VAL A 523 8.33 9.11 -2.62
CA VAL A 523 7.58 7.99 -3.21
C VAL A 523 6.06 8.14 -3.04
N ALA A 524 5.59 8.66 -1.91
CA ALA A 524 4.17 8.97 -1.68
C ALA A 524 3.99 10.48 -1.41
N PRO A 525 4.00 11.34 -2.44
CA PRO A 525 4.16 12.79 -2.29
C PRO A 525 2.99 13.49 -1.55
N LEU A 526 1.78 12.94 -1.65
CA LEU A 526 0.57 13.50 -1.04
C LEU A 526 -0.01 12.60 0.06
N ALA A 527 0.80 11.63 0.54
CA ALA A 527 0.37 10.53 1.40
C ALA A 527 -0.89 9.80 0.87
N VAL A 528 -1.39 8.82 1.63
CA VAL A 528 -2.74 8.29 1.39
C VAL A 528 -3.75 9.26 2.00
N PRO A 529 -4.76 9.74 1.27
CA PRO A 529 -5.75 10.67 1.80
C PRO A 529 -6.43 10.17 3.07
N HIS A 530 -6.67 11.12 3.96
CA HIS A 530 -7.40 10.95 5.19
C HIS A 530 -8.81 11.53 5.05
N SER A 531 -9.72 11.20 5.97
CA SER A 531 -11.03 11.82 6.06
C SER A 531 -11.37 12.14 7.50
N VAL A 532 -12.16 13.19 7.70
CA VAL A 532 -12.77 13.47 8.99
C VAL A 532 -13.83 12.40 9.25
N LEU A 533 -13.62 11.63 10.32
CA LEU A 533 -14.53 10.57 10.76
C LEU A 533 -15.94 11.12 11.01
N ILE A 534 -16.92 10.21 10.98
CA ILE A 534 -18.31 10.54 11.30
C ILE A 534 -18.39 10.89 12.79
N SER A 535 -18.69 12.15 13.10
CA SER A 535 -18.87 12.67 14.47
C SER A 535 -20.06 13.61 14.51
N ASP A 536 -20.73 13.71 15.65
CA ASP A 536 -21.92 14.56 15.82
C ASP A 536 -21.64 16.07 15.70
N ARG A 537 -20.38 16.48 15.49
CA ARG A 537 -19.92 17.87 15.45
C ARG A 537 -18.77 18.06 14.47
N ASP A 538 -18.66 19.26 13.92
CA ASP A 538 -17.52 19.71 13.12
C ASP A 538 -16.24 19.73 13.96
N VAL A 539 -15.10 19.44 13.33
CA VAL A 539 -13.79 19.37 13.99
C VAL A 539 -13.05 20.68 13.81
N THR A 540 -12.54 21.26 14.89
CA THR A 540 -11.67 22.44 14.81
C THR A 540 -10.22 22.04 14.54
N PHE A 541 -9.58 22.68 13.56
CA PHE A 541 -8.17 22.50 13.21
C PHE A 541 -7.55 23.83 12.81
N ARG A 542 -6.48 24.26 13.49
CA ARG A 542 -5.78 25.54 13.26
C ARG A 542 -6.72 26.75 13.18
N GLY A 543 -7.76 26.76 14.04
CA GLY A 543 -8.76 27.83 14.10
C GLY A 543 -9.88 27.74 13.05
N TYR A 544 -9.84 26.75 12.15
CA TYR A 544 -10.88 26.51 11.14
C TYR A 544 -11.83 25.41 11.55
N ASN A 545 -13.07 25.47 11.04
CA ASN A 545 -14.05 24.41 11.18
C ASN A 545 -13.97 23.48 9.98
N ILE A 546 -13.70 22.21 10.24
CA ILE A 546 -13.57 21.17 9.23
C ILE A 546 -14.77 20.23 9.36
N PRO A 547 -15.72 20.27 8.39
CA PRO A 547 -16.89 19.43 8.44
C PRO A 547 -16.56 17.94 8.34
N GLN A 548 -17.45 17.12 8.88
CA GLN A 548 -17.42 15.67 8.69
C GLN A 548 -17.30 15.27 7.21
N GLY A 549 -16.56 14.19 6.94
CA GLY A 549 -16.39 13.66 5.57
C GLY A 549 -15.47 14.49 4.68
N THR A 550 -14.94 15.62 5.18
CA THR A 550 -13.90 16.39 4.51
C THR A 550 -12.66 15.53 4.33
N ARG A 551 -12.12 15.51 3.10
CA ARG A 551 -10.89 14.77 2.81
C ARG A 551 -9.68 15.61 3.17
N ILE A 552 -8.76 15.03 3.92
CA ILE A 552 -7.52 15.67 4.35
C ILE A 552 -6.38 15.12 3.49
N ILE A 553 -5.69 16.02 2.80
CA ILE A 553 -4.54 15.71 1.94
C ILE A 553 -3.28 16.22 2.62
N ILE A 554 -2.34 15.33 2.90
CA ILE A 554 -1.09 15.65 3.57
C ILE A 554 -0.01 15.89 2.51
N ASN A 555 0.53 17.10 2.43
CA ASN A 555 1.50 17.48 1.42
C ASN A 555 2.94 17.17 1.85
N LEU A 556 3.33 15.89 1.80
CA LEU A 556 4.70 15.47 2.14
C LEU A 556 5.74 16.00 1.15
N PHE A 557 5.38 16.13 -0.13
CA PHE A 557 6.26 16.69 -1.14
C PHE A 557 6.68 18.12 -0.80
N ASP A 558 5.74 18.99 -0.41
CA ASP A 558 6.07 20.35 0.01
C ASP A 558 6.98 20.36 1.23
N LEU A 559 6.76 19.48 2.21
CA LEU A 559 7.62 19.35 3.39
C LEU A 559 9.05 18.90 3.03
N HIS A 560 9.19 17.86 2.21
CA HIS A 560 10.48 17.30 1.81
C HIS A 560 11.23 18.19 0.80
N MET A 561 10.54 19.13 0.16
CA MET A 561 11.11 20.12 -0.77
C MET A 561 11.11 21.55 -0.20
N ASP A 562 10.85 21.72 1.10
CA ASP A 562 10.82 23.04 1.73
C ASP A 562 12.24 23.59 1.96
N ARG A 563 12.56 24.73 1.35
CA ARG A 563 13.85 25.42 1.55
C ARG A 563 14.09 25.82 3.00
N LYS A 564 13.03 25.99 3.81
CA LYS A 564 13.17 26.31 5.24
C LYS A 564 13.84 25.18 6.03
N TYR A 565 13.52 23.93 5.74
CA TYR A 565 14.08 22.77 6.45
C TYR A 565 15.34 22.23 5.77
N TRP A 566 15.40 22.32 4.43
CA TRP A 566 16.45 21.66 3.66
C TRP A 566 17.47 22.62 3.04
N GLY A 567 17.21 23.94 2.97
CA GLY A 567 18.06 24.92 2.30
C GLY A 567 18.01 24.83 0.77
N ASP A 568 18.64 23.80 0.21
CA ASP A 568 18.75 23.52 -1.23
C ASP A 568 18.15 22.13 -1.57
N PRO A 569 16.82 21.96 -1.41
CA PRO A 569 16.12 20.67 -1.51
C PRO A 569 16.27 19.96 -2.87
N ASP A 570 16.55 20.71 -3.92
CA ASP A 570 16.74 20.20 -5.30
C ASP A 570 18.09 19.48 -5.49
N ASN A 571 19.04 19.67 -4.58
CA ASN A 571 20.35 19.01 -4.61
C ASN A 571 20.32 17.75 -3.74
N PHE A 572 20.67 16.61 -4.35
CA PHE A 572 20.86 15.36 -3.63
C PHE A 572 22.15 15.42 -2.79
N ARG A 573 22.02 15.57 -1.47
CA ARG A 573 23.14 15.77 -0.53
C ARG A 573 22.97 14.95 0.75
N PRO A 574 23.61 13.77 0.86
CA PRO A 574 23.61 12.94 2.06
C PRO A 574 24.09 13.66 3.31
N GLU A 575 25.03 14.60 3.18
CA GLU A 575 25.59 15.37 4.30
C GLU A 575 24.53 16.16 5.08
N ARG A 576 23.31 16.33 4.55
CA ARG A 576 22.17 16.83 5.33
C ARG A 576 21.91 15.99 6.56
N PHE A 577 22.06 14.68 6.48
CA PHE A 577 21.73 13.76 7.57
C PHE A 577 22.97 13.36 8.38
N LEU A 578 24.05 14.15 8.33
CA LEU A 578 25.24 13.94 9.13
C LEU A 578 25.47 15.13 10.07
N GLU A 579 25.80 14.82 11.31
CA GLU A 579 26.31 15.78 12.28
C GLU A 579 27.81 16.02 12.04
N SER A 580 28.36 17.07 12.66
CA SER A 580 29.79 17.42 12.57
C SER A 580 30.73 16.31 13.07
N ASN A 581 30.24 15.43 13.96
CA ASN A 581 30.96 14.27 14.48
C ASN A 581 30.81 13.01 13.61
N GLY A 582 30.14 13.09 12.45
CA GLY A 582 29.91 11.98 11.53
C GLY A 582 28.78 11.02 11.94
N THR A 583 28.01 11.33 12.98
CA THR A 583 26.82 10.54 13.35
C THR A 583 25.60 10.92 12.51
N VAL A 584 24.65 9.99 12.36
CA VAL A 584 23.44 10.23 11.57
C VAL A 584 22.47 11.13 12.33
N ARG A 585 22.11 12.27 11.73
CA ARG A 585 21.05 13.16 12.22
C ARG A 585 19.68 12.59 11.88
N LYS A 586 18.82 12.43 12.89
CA LYS A 586 17.39 12.17 12.68
C LYS A 586 16.66 13.49 12.54
N ASP A 587 16.13 13.76 11.35
CA ASP A 587 15.42 15.00 11.06
C ASP A 587 13.91 14.80 11.20
N GLU A 588 13.24 15.63 11.99
CA GLU A 588 11.79 15.54 12.21
C GLU A 588 10.97 15.89 10.96
N ALA A 589 11.57 16.61 10.00
CA ALA A 589 10.94 16.96 8.74
C ALA A 589 10.94 15.80 7.72
N LEU A 590 11.67 14.71 7.98
CA LEU A 590 11.69 13.52 7.13
C LEU A 590 10.55 12.56 7.52
N LEU A 591 9.45 12.57 6.76
CA LEU A 591 8.26 11.75 7.01
C LEU A 591 7.89 10.81 5.83
N PRO A 592 8.83 10.02 5.27
CA PRO A 592 8.58 9.17 4.10
C PRO A 592 7.58 8.04 4.38
N PHE A 593 7.40 7.68 5.65
CA PHE A 593 6.47 6.64 6.11
C PHE A 593 5.25 7.20 6.85
N GLY A 594 5.05 8.53 6.79
CA GLY A 594 4.04 9.23 7.57
C GLY A 594 4.32 9.18 9.08
N GLN A 595 3.27 9.39 9.89
CA GLN A 595 3.35 9.37 11.35
C GLN A 595 2.00 8.95 11.95
N GLY A 596 2.01 8.53 13.21
CA GLY A 596 0.80 8.28 14.00
C GLY A 596 0.20 6.91 13.75
N LYS A 597 -1.10 6.75 14.05
CA LYS A 597 -1.79 5.45 14.01
C LYS A 597 -1.82 4.82 12.60
N ARG A 598 -1.73 5.66 11.56
CA ARG A 598 -1.74 5.29 10.14
C ARG A 598 -0.34 5.32 9.50
N SER A 599 0.73 5.33 10.29
CA SER A 599 2.09 5.18 9.76
C SER A 599 2.23 3.91 8.91
N CYS A 600 3.21 3.92 8.00
CA CYS A 600 3.45 2.80 7.09
C CYS A 600 3.57 1.48 7.88
N LEU A 601 2.78 0.50 7.47
CA LEU A 601 2.79 -0.83 8.09
C LEU A 601 4.10 -1.58 7.81
N GLY A 602 4.68 -1.36 6.63
CA GLY A 602 5.90 -2.02 6.16
C GLY A 602 7.19 -1.21 6.32
N GLU A 603 7.23 -0.19 7.18
CA GLU A 603 8.44 0.66 7.33
C GLU A 603 9.71 -0.15 7.62
N SER A 604 9.64 -1.12 8.54
CA SER A 604 10.80 -1.96 8.89
C SER A 604 11.29 -2.76 7.68
N LEU A 605 10.38 -3.39 6.94
CA LEU A 605 10.70 -4.15 5.73
C LEU A 605 11.30 -3.24 4.66
N ALA A 606 10.68 -2.09 4.40
CA ALA A 606 11.13 -1.16 3.37
C ALA A 606 12.53 -0.60 3.67
N ARG A 607 12.82 -0.25 4.92
CA ARG A 607 14.15 0.25 5.33
C ARG A 607 15.23 -0.83 5.20
N SER A 608 14.99 -2.05 5.67
CA SER A 608 15.95 -3.15 5.54
C SER A 608 16.15 -3.55 4.08
N ASN A 609 15.07 -3.65 3.29
CA ASN A 609 15.15 -3.97 1.87
C ASN A 609 15.96 -2.90 1.10
N LEU A 610 15.60 -1.63 1.30
CA LEU A 610 16.33 -0.51 0.70
C LEU A 610 17.81 -0.54 1.09
N PHE A 611 18.14 -0.74 2.37
CA PHE A 611 19.52 -0.80 2.83
C PHE A 611 20.30 -1.97 2.22
N ILE A 612 19.82 -3.20 2.43
CA ILE A 612 20.55 -4.43 2.06
C ILE A 612 20.73 -4.52 0.55
N THR A 613 19.66 -4.30 -0.23
CA THR A 613 19.74 -4.40 -1.69
C THR A 613 20.62 -3.30 -2.27
N PHE A 614 20.47 -2.07 -1.80
CA PHE A 614 21.28 -0.94 -2.29
C PHE A 614 22.77 -1.13 -1.99
N THR A 615 23.11 -1.49 -0.75
CA THR A 615 24.51 -1.68 -0.33
C THR A 615 25.12 -2.91 -0.97
N SER A 616 24.39 -4.02 -1.12
CA SER A 616 24.88 -5.20 -1.84
C SER A 616 25.19 -4.90 -3.31
N LEU A 617 24.36 -4.09 -3.97
CA LEU A 617 24.62 -3.65 -5.35
C LEU A 617 25.90 -2.80 -5.43
N LEU A 618 26.10 -1.85 -4.51
CA LEU A 618 27.28 -1.00 -4.49
C LEU A 618 28.55 -1.71 -4.00
N GLN A 619 28.40 -2.71 -3.13
CA GLN A 619 29.47 -3.62 -2.76
C GLN A 619 29.99 -4.29 -4.03
N ASN A 620 29.12 -4.91 -4.83
CA ASN A 620 29.56 -5.75 -5.95
C ASN A 620 29.83 -4.98 -7.25
N PHE A 621 29.21 -3.80 -7.45
CA PHE A 621 29.25 -3.09 -8.72
C PHE A 621 29.56 -1.59 -8.58
N ALA A 622 30.31 -1.06 -9.54
CA ALA A 622 30.39 0.35 -9.85
C ALA A 622 29.37 0.68 -10.95
N LEU A 623 28.36 1.46 -10.58
CA LEU A 623 27.25 1.83 -11.45
C LEU A 623 27.61 3.08 -12.26
N ARG A 624 27.39 3.04 -13.58
CA ARG A 624 27.69 4.15 -14.50
C ARG A 624 26.55 4.37 -15.50
N LEU A 625 26.51 5.57 -16.08
CA LEU A 625 25.69 5.80 -17.28
C LEU A 625 26.37 5.14 -18.49
N PRO A 626 25.59 4.58 -19.43
CA PRO A 626 26.13 4.14 -20.71
C PRO A 626 26.74 5.31 -21.49
N GLU A 627 27.79 5.04 -22.26
CA GLU A 627 28.45 6.05 -23.08
C GLU A 627 27.50 6.56 -24.19
N GLY A 628 27.55 7.87 -24.47
CA GLY A 628 26.72 8.49 -25.50
C GLY A 628 25.24 8.66 -25.16
N VAL A 629 24.77 8.22 -23.99
CA VAL A 629 23.38 8.39 -23.54
C VAL A 629 23.23 9.72 -22.80
N PRO A 630 22.19 10.54 -23.09
CA PRO A 630 21.95 11.78 -22.38
C PRO A 630 21.71 11.53 -20.89
N ARG A 631 22.05 12.53 -20.06
CA ARG A 631 21.80 12.49 -18.62
C ARG A 631 20.30 12.19 -18.36
N PRO A 632 19.96 11.13 -17.61
CA PRO A 632 18.57 10.83 -17.30
C PRO A 632 17.89 11.97 -16.52
N SER A 633 16.59 12.13 -16.75
CA SER A 633 15.74 13.10 -16.05
C SER A 633 15.62 12.74 -14.57
N THR A 634 15.72 13.74 -13.70
CA THR A 634 15.44 13.62 -12.26
C THR A 634 13.99 13.93 -11.90
N GLU A 635 13.18 14.38 -12.86
CA GLU A 635 11.75 14.57 -12.64
C GLU A 635 11.05 13.23 -12.35
N PRO A 636 10.16 13.20 -11.34
CA PRO A 636 9.39 12.01 -11.02
C PRO A 636 8.44 11.63 -12.14
N GLU A 637 8.23 10.33 -12.30
CA GLU A 637 7.15 9.74 -13.07
C GLU A 637 6.16 9.06 -12.11
N GLY A 638 4.86 9.18 -12.40
CA GLY A 638 3.81 8.50 -11.63
C GLY A 638 2.68 9.43 -11.18
N GLY A 639 1.71 8.84 -10.49
CA GLY A 639 0.50 9.51 -10.02
C GLY A 639 0.32 9.38 -8.51
N LEU A 640 -0.10 8.20 -8.05
CA LEU A 640 -0.22 7.88 -6.62
C LEU A 640 1.14 7.80 -5.95
N THR A 641 2.04 7.04 -6.58
CA THR A 641 3.41 6.85 -6.17
C THR A 641 4.35 7.45 -7.20
N PHE A 642 5.52 7.89 -6.76
CA PHE A 642 6.60 8.35 -7.64
C PHE A 642 7.65 7.27 -7.83
N THR A 643 8.13 7.21 -9.07
CA THR A 643 9.30 6.46 -9.49
C THR A 643 10.11 7.31 -10.47
N THR A 644 11.27 6.82 -10.90
CA THR A 644 12.07 7.48 -11.94
C THR A 644 11.49 7.19 -13.33
N LYS A 645 11.73 8.08 -14.30
CA LYS A 645 11.54 7.71 -15.71
C LYS A 645 12.47 6.55 -16.07
N PRO A 646 12.10 5.64 -16.99
CA PRO A 646 12.95 4.53 -17.39
C PRO A 646 14.35 4.97 -17.83
N PHE A 647 15.36 4.31 -17.27
CA PHE A 647 16.76 4.54 -17.61
C PHE A 647 17.55 3.22 -17.55
N SER A 648 18.68 3.20 -18.24
CA SER A 648 19.60 2.06 -18.24
C SER A 648 20.94 2.49 -17.66
N ILE A 649 21.64 1.53 -17.05
CA ILE A 649 22.95 1.72 -16.44
C ILE A 649 23.92 0.64 -16.92
N VAL A 650 25.21 0.91 -16.76
CA VAL A 650 26.28 -0.06 -16.91
C VAL A 650 26.73 -0.46 -15.51
N MET A 651 26.80 -1.76 -15.23
CA MET A 651 27.16 -2.30 -13.90
C MET A 651 28.55 -2.95 -13.98
N LYS A 652 29.62 -2.23 -13.65
CA LYS A 652 30.97 -2.82 -13.71
C LYS A 652 31.27 -3.57 -12.42
N PRO A 653 31.61 -4.87 -12.44
CA PRO A 653 32.02 -5.59 -11.24
C PRO A 653 33.20 -4.90 -10.56
N ARG A 654 33.19 -4.89 -9.22
CA ARG A 654 34.30 -4.37 -8.42
C ARG A 654 35.24 -5.53 -8.09
N ASN A 655 36.43 -5.52 -8.68
CA ASN A 655 37.55 -6.39 -8.30
C ASN A 655 38.43 -5.59 -7.36
N VAL A 656 38.26 -5.72 -6.05
CA VAL A 656 39.18 -5.19 -5.04
C VAL A 656 39.47 -6.31 -4.06
#